data_AF-A0A954C457-F1
#
_entry.id   AF-A0A954C457-F1
#
_cell.length_a   1.000
_cell.length_b   1.000
_cell.length_c   1.000
_cell.angle_alpha   90.00
_cell.angle_beta   90.00
_cell.angle_gamma   90.00
#
_symmetry.space_group_name_H-M   'P 1'
#
loop_
_entity.id
_entity.type
_entity.pdbx_description
1 polymer ?
#
loop_
_entity_poly.entity_id
_entity_poly.type
_entity_poly.pdbx_seq_one_letter_code
_entity_poly.pdbx_strand_id
1 'polypeptide(L)'
;MHAERASAPEGFVAGTKVLTARGSVPVEAVRVGDWVVAHDVAGGAWGLRPVLRTFRHRGPSGVWLPRTATLAPQAPRGPPAVGAGQRLWTAGGWRYAGEAALGPDVRTYTFEVAEWHTYLVAGDEGWTLAHNQEARVTYYRVQGGDGRHQSKPLVSLDGSRVTIEHATLNVSTGSLDHARHFLQNRPGAQVVAFDVPLWLHEKMVAEAIPQLGYRTNPQNQGKTAPKVVDPTTPGDSYELPKRWARLFGEHASNGRVLSAEALLGFAPRGAEVSPAPTADYERARVAAEALFATLKGAGPAPLRDARLVIEPSPAVDVRADPLARTVHVSTGLLDAVATRAGRSPSAHRGAVLDRALSVILAHELEHLGGTKAERAADRGAVERLRAAGTVPEAGDLRLALELFAGSQPTLLERIRSFARYGTVRGRLVAFDQAARGAPDPLANFRRVDGTLRWGPMLGARAIHETAGAGKFTLGLFVKELTLVLQTGDEARMEEFFEGITHTDFWIHYGVFAKSARSAELLYGRSLGKYVKNRFANGLLRQNVALAAGLAVPQLLQGGFDGESFAISLTALGLSSTAVRLGVQGLTWIKPIQLGTSRLAKVGGFLAQVGETALVLYVADRIETTLRPALARRALRAELVAAAEALLEAAARGDTEAQAELLTRHAEAWQAWRDHLFDEVYAQDQRFNGRLTTLAESAFELEQGRGERLARLRDHAGLRAMIEGEHGSLEGWVAARQAADEDTLGLELEQAFDEHTASRAALLARVYAGERRASPLLAGWTEGASTWRGPATIQRRGRAHLRDALQTASANRLQTYEDEGAVLSAARALHPDAAAREQLAAAEARTGEALEFEGKVVRSARLEAAGR
;
A
#
# COMPACT_ATOMS: atom_id res chain seq x y z
N MET A 1 -13.93 53.84 3.91
CA MET A 1 -14.29 52.64 4.71
C MET A 1 -15.67 52.16 4.30
N HIS A 2 -15.75 51.21 3.38
CA HIS A 2 -16.91 50.30 3.34
C HIS A 2 -16.42 48.99 3.95
N ALA A 3 -16.98 48.62 5.10
CA ALA A 3 -16.77 47.28 5.62
C ALA A 3 -17.56 46.33 4.71
N GLU A 4 -16.86 45.46 3.97
CA GLU A 4 -17.48 44.28 3.40
C GLU A 4 -18.09 43.49 4.55
N ARG A 5 -19.42 43.51 4.65
CA ARG A 5 -20.15 42.47 5.38
C ARG A 5 -19.90 41.19 4.60
N ALA A 6 -18.99 40.35 5.07
CA ALA A 6 -18.94 38.96 4.66
C ALA A 6 -20.38 38.40 4.76
N SER A 7 -20.91 37.92 3.63
CA SER A 7 -22.23 37.30 3.60
C SER A 7 -22.22 36.12 4.56
N ALA A 8 -23.19 36.07 5.47
CA ALA A 8 -23.34 34.91 6.34
C ALA A 8 -23.60 33.67 5.45
N PRO A 9 -22.98 32.52 5.74
CA PRO A 9 -23.17 31.32 4.92
C PRO A 9 -24.65 30.92 4.91
N GLU A 10 -25.19 30.70 3.71
CA GLU A 10 -26.56 30.25 3.54
C GLU A 10 -26.76 28.85 4.15
N GLY A 11 -27.95 28.59 4.67
CA GLY A 11 -28.21 27.41 5.51
C GLY A 11 -29.49 26.66 5.17
N PHE A 12 -29.47 25.38 5.49
CA PHE A 12 -30.53 24.41 5.28
C PHE A 12 -31.66 24.56 6.30
N VAL A 13 -32.91 24.42 5.89
CA VAL A 13 -34.06 24.45 6.81
C VAL A 13 -34.03 23.25 7.75
N ALA A 14 -34.59 23.43 8.95
CA ALA A 14 -34.80 22.36 9.92
C ALA A 14 -35.44 21.12 9.28
N GLY A 15 -34.96 19.92 9.64
CA GLY A 15 -35.42 18.64 9.12
C GLY A 15 -34.64 18.13 7.89
N THR A 16 -33.87 18.99 7.20
CA THR A 16 -32.99 18.56 6.09
C THR A 16 -32.03 17.48 6.59
N LYS A 17 -31.97 16.32 5.94
CA LYS A 17 -31.12 15.23 6.38
C LYS A 17 -29.68 15.40 5.93
N VAL A 18 -28.74 14.99 6.79
CA VAL A 18 -27.29 14.98 6.60
C VAL A 18 -26.79 13.55 6.81
N LEU A 19 -25.92 13.05 5.94
CA LEU A 19 -25.33 11.73 6.12
C LEU A 19 -24.13 11.82 7.08
N THR A 20 -24.23 11.11 8.21
CA THR A 20 -23.19 11.04 9.24
C THR A 20 -22.72 9.60 9.46
N ALA A 21 -21.61 9.44 10.20
CA ALA A 21 -21.16 8.15 10.73
C ALA A 21 -22.23 7.42 11.58
N ARG A 22 -23.26 8.14 12.07
CA ARG A 22 -24.40 7.61 12.84
C ARG A 22 -25.67 7.48 11.98
N GLY A 23 -25.54 7.51 10.65
CA GLY A 23 -26.64 7.48 9.69
C GLY A 23 -27.24 8.85 9.38
N SER A 24 -28.51 8.86 8.96
CA SER A 24 -29.22 10.04 8.43
C SER A 24 -29.88 10.90 9.52
N VAL A 25 -29.18 11.94 9.97
CA VAL A 25 -29.63 12.87 11.03
C VAL A 25 -30.18 14.17 10.45
N PRO A 26 -31.14 14.86 11.08
CA PRO A 26 -31.55 16.19 10.64
C PRO A 26 -30.45 17.23 10.94
N VAL A 27 -30.30 18.24 10.09
CA VAL A 27 -29.21 19.23 10.11
C VAL A 27 -29.09 19.99 11.43
N GLU A 28 -30.21 20.26 12.10
CA GLU A 28 -30.25 20.91 13.42
C GLU A 28 -29.79 20.02 14.58
N ALA A 29 -29.63 18.71 14.35
CA ALA A 29 -29.11 17.75 15.33
C ALA A 29 -27.60 17.47 15.16
N VAL A 30 -26.98 17.96 14.08
CA VAL A 30 -25.52 17.89 13.86
C VAL A 30 -24.81 18.80 14.87
N ARG A 31 -23.77 18.30 15.51
CA ARG A 31 -22.99 19.00 16.54
C ARG A 31 -21.52 19.08 16.15
N VAL A 32 -20.79 20.01 16.77
CA VAL A 32 -19.32 20.01 16.72
C VAL A 32 -18.78 18.68 17.24
N GLY A 33 -17.89 18.05 16.49
CA GLY A 33 -17.37 16.71 16.75
C GLY A 33 -18.16 15.55 16.14
N ASP A 34 -19.36 15.79 15.58
CA ASP A 34 -20.01 14.78 14.72
C ASP A 34 -19.20 14.57 13.43
N TRP A 35 -19.24 13.34 12.89
CA TRP A 35 -18.54 12.99 11.65
C TRP A 35 -19.54 12.88 10.51
N VAL A 36 -19.36 13.69 9.47
CA VAL A 36 -20.20 13.74 8.26
C VAL A 36 -19.52 13.06 7.08
N VAL A 37 -20.29 12.45 6.17
CA VAL A 37 -19.74 11.95 4.90
C VAL A 37 -19.45 13.13 3.99
N ALA A 38 -18.17 13.29 3.67
CA ALA A 38 -17.59 14.37 2.89
C ALA A 38 -16.86 13.80 1.65
N HIS A 39 -16.58 14.68 0.69
CA HIS A 39 -15.88 14.38 -0.56
C HIS A 39 -14.80 15.42 -0.82
N ASP A 40 -13.56 14.96 -1.02
CA ASP A 40 -12.46 15.79 -1.49
C ASP A 40 -12.68 16.15 -2.97
N VAL A 41 -13.13 17.38 -3.23
CA VAL A 41 -13.37 17.88 -4.59
C VAL A 41 -12.07 18.00 -5.40
N ALA A 42 -10.90 18.07 -4.75
CA ALA A 42 -9.61 18.14 -5.43
C ALA A 42 -8.97 16.76 -5.68
N GLY A 43 -9.20 15.80 -4.77
CA GLY A 43 -8.63 14.44 -4.81
C GLY A 43 -9.57 13.33 -5.28
N GLY A 44 -10.88 13.56 -5.35
CA GLY A 44 -11.90 12.57 -5.71
C GLY A 44 -12.23 11.54 -4.61
N ALA A 45 -11.67 11.71 -3.41
CA ALA A 45 -11.80 10.76 -2.30
C ALA A 45 -13.07 11.01 -1.48
N TRP A 46 -13.74 9.93 -1.06
CA TRP A 46 -14.83 9.98 -0.08
C TRP A 46 -14.33 9.57 1.31
N GLY A 47 -15.03 10.01 2.34
CA GLY A 47 -14.65 9.70 3.72
C GLY A 47 -15.37 10.55 4.75
N LEU A 48 -15.22 10.16 6.02
CA LEU A 48 -15.80 10.91 7.13
C LEU A 48 -14.91 12.10 7.49
N ARG A 49 -15.51 13.26 7.79
CA ARG A 49 -14.81 14.44 8.32
C ARG A 49 -15.54 15.04 9.53
N PRO A 50 -14.80 15.53 10.55
CA PRO A 50 -15.41 16.09 11.74
C PRO A 50 -15.99 17.48 11.47
N VAL A 51 -17.13 17.74 12.08
CA VAL A 51 -17.76 19.06 12.12
C VAL A 51 -17.02 19.93 13.13
N LEU A 52 -16.44 21.03 12.64
CA LEU A 52 -15.67 22.00 13.41
C LEU A 52 -16.53 23.06 14.10
N ARG A 53 -17.61 23.51 13.44
CA ARG A 53 -18.51 24.56 13.92
C ARG A 53 -19.93 24.34 13.43
N THR A 54 -20.92 24.85 14.16
CA THR A 54 -22.33 24.82 13.75
C THR A 54 -22.90 26.23 13.80
N PHE A 55 -23.62 26.63 12.76
CA PHE A 55 -24.25 27.94 12.62
C PHE A 55 -25.77 27.77 12.58
N ARG A 56 -26.46 28.76 13.14
CA ARG A 56 -27.93 28.81 13.18
C ARG A 56 -28.39 30.23 12.91
N HIS A 57 -29.27 30.39 11.93
CA HIS A 57 -29.80 31.67 11.51
C HIS A 57 -31.34 31.69 11.59
N ARG A 58 -31.92 32.89 11.65
CA ARG A 58 -33.36 33.15 11.59
C ARG A 58 -33.56 34.36 10.68
N GLY A 59 -34.37 34.19 9.63
CA GLY A 59 -34.58 35.22 8.63
C GLY A 59 -35.45 34.74 7.46
N PRO A 60 -35.76 35.62 6.50
CA PRO A 60 -36.71 35.34 5.40
C PRO A 60 -36.15 34.52 4.21
N SER A 61 -34.98 33.86 4.34
CA SER A 61 -34.31 33.09 3.27
C SER A 61 -33.61 31.80 3.78
N GLY A 62 -33.49 30.74 2.96
CA GLY A 62 -33.07 29.36 3.36
C GLY A 62 -33.07 28.29 2.23
N VAL A 63 -32.91 26.96 2.52
CA VAL A 63 -32.70 25.80 1.55
C VAL A 63 -33.37 24.43 1.92
N TRP A 64 -33.97 23.55 1.05
CA TRP A 64 -34.58 23.73 -0.30
C TRP A 64 -34.30 22.75 -1.47
N LEU A 65 -35.02 21.61 -1.61
CA LEU A 65 -35.01 20.65 -2.72
C LEU A 65 -36.46 20.13 -3.05
N PRO A 66 -37.01 20.27 -4.29
CA PRO A 66 -38.42 20.04 -4.65
C PRO A 66 -38.86 18.61 -5.06
N ARG A 67 -39.75 17.97 -4.28
CA ARG A 67 -40.42 16.69 -4.62
C ARG A 67 -41.54 16.85 -5.66
N THR A 68 -41.55 15.98 -6.68
CA THR A 68 -42.75 15.68 -7.51
C THR A 68 -42.82 14.18 -7.84
N ALA A 69 -43.97 13.51 -7.95
CA ALA A 69 -45.31 13.79 -7.43
C ALA A 69 -46.17 12.50 -7.48
N THR A 70 -47.11 12.34 -6.54
CA THR A 70 -48.51 11.86 -6.72
C THR A 70 -49.03 11.21 -5.43
N LEU A 71 -49.83 11.94 -4.65
CA LEU A 71 -51.01 11.43 -3.94
C LEU A 71 -51.80 12.64 -3.39
N ALA A 72 -53.12 12.57 -3.48
CA ALA A 72 -54.06 13.64 -3.11
C ALA A 72 -54.66 13.38 -1.70
N PRO A 73 -55.64 14.18 -1.21
CA PRO A 73 -55.34 15.48 -0.62
C PRO A 73 -55.95 15.65 0.79
N GLN A 74 -55.15 15.87 1.83
CA GLN A 74 -55.66 16.41 3.11
C GLN A 74 -54.70 17.41 3.79
N ALA A 75 -55.23 18.62 4.01
CA ALA A 75 -54.77 19.73 4.88
C ALA A 75 -53.37 20.37 4.64
N PRO A 76 -53.26 21.71 4.59
CA PRO A 76 -52.02 22.39 4.21
C PRO A 76 -51.16 22.83 5.41
N ARG A 77 -49.88 22.41 5.46
CA ARG A 77 -48.84 23.06 6.29
C ARG A 77 -47.48 23.08 5.59
N GLY A 78 -47.20 24.19 4.91
CA GLY A 78 -45.86 24.72 4.63
C GLY A 78 -44.97 23.95 3.63
N PRO A 79 -44.65 24.53 2.45
CA PRO A 79 -43.51 24.06 1.66
C PRO A 79 -42.18 24.52 2.33
N PRO A 80 -41.11 23.73 2.31
CA PRO A 80 -39.76 24.23 2.54
C PRO A 80 -39.25 24.97 1.25
N ALA A 81 -38.22 25.84 1.30
CA ALA A 81 -37.74 26.60 0.11
C ALA A 81 -36.24 27.00 0.09
N VAL A 82 -35.75 27.49 -1.08
CA VAL A 82 -34.31 27.62 -1.45
C VAL A 82 -33.78 29.03 -1.74
N GLY A 83 -32.45 29.17 -1.68
CA GLY A 83 -31.68 30.27 -2.27
C GLY A 83 -31.38 30.00 -3.75
N ALA A 84 -31.74 30.95 -4.61
CA ALA A 84 -31.61 30.82 -6.05
C ALA A 84 -30.17 30.68 -6.54
N GLY A 85 -30.00 29.94 -7.63
CA GLY A 85 -28.78 29.95 -8.44
C GLY A 85 -27.70 28.96 -8.03
N GLN A 86 -27.82 28.29 -6.88
CA GLN A 86 -26.98 27.13 -6.58
C GLN A 86 -27.26 25.98 -7.57
N ARG A 87 -26.18 25.37 -8.07
CA ARG A 87 -26.24 24.12 -8.84
C ARG A 87 -26.33 22.94 -7.89
N LEU A 88 -27.32 22.09 -8.12
CA LEU A 88 -27.64 20.90 -7.34
C LEU A 88 -27.35 19.67 -8.20
N TRP A 89 -26.58 18.73 -7.69
CA TRP A 89 -26.37 17.44 -8.33
C TRP A 89 -27.51 16.48 -7.94
N THR A 90 -28.11 15.87 -8.96
CA THR A 90 -29.26 14.98 -8.87
C THR A 90 -28.98 13.74 -9.72
N ALA A 91 -29.71 12.63 -9.55
CA ALA A 91 -29.49 11.41 -10.34
C ALA A 91 -29.66 11.64 -11.86
N GLY A 92 -30.45 12.64 -12.27
CA GLY A 92 -30.57 13.12 -13.65
C GLY A 92 -29.57 14.22 -14.08
N GLY A 93 -28.54 14.53 -13.29
CA GLY A 93 -27.51 15.53 -13.58
C GLY A 93 -27.64 16.85 -12.80
N TRP A 94 -27.03 17.93 -13.29
CA TRP A 94 -27.09 19.24 -12.65
C TRP A 94 -28.42 19.97 -12.92
N ARG A 95 -29.06 20.49 -11.86
CA ARG A 95 -30.18 21.45 -11.94
C ARG A 95 -29.89 22.70 -11.13
N TYR A 96 -30.58 23.80 -11.41
CA TYR A 96 -30.51 25.02 -10.60
C TYR A 96 -31.59 25.03 -9.53
N ALA A 97 -31.24 25.45 -8.32
CA ALA A 97 -32.19 25.75 -7.28
C ALA A 97 -32.90 27.10 -7.58
N GLY A 98 -34.22 27.16 -7.40
CA GLY A 98 -35.03 28.36 -7.66
C GLY A 98 -35.56 29.01 -6.38
N GLU A 99 -35.35 30.32 -6.21
CA GLU A 99 -35.72 31.09 -5.01
C GLU A 99 -37.16 30.85 -4.56
N ALA A 100 -37.38 30.82 -3.23
CA ALA A 100 -38.68 31.22 -2.71
C ALA A 100 -38.55 32.01 -1.40
N ALA A 101 -39.37 33.05 -1.29
CA ALA A 101 -39.49 33.84 -0.07
C ALA A 101 -40.02 32.96 1.07
N LEU A 102 -39.17 32.71 2.07
CA LEU A 102 -39.57 32.01 3.28
C LEU A 102 -40.24 33.02 4.22
N GLY A 103 -41.28 32.57 4.93
CA GLY A 103 -41.92 33.39 5.96
C GLY A 103 -40.90 33.87 7.01
N PRO A 104 -41.12 35.02 7.67
CA PRO A 104 -40.11 35.74 8.45
C PRO A 104 -39.50 34.98 9.66
N ASP A 105 -39.99 33.78 9.96
CA ASP A 105 -39.67 32.97 11.14
C ASP A 105 -38.95 31.64 10.86
N VAL A 106 -38.53 31.38 9.62
CA VAL A 106 -37.82 30.13 9.31
C VAL A 106 -36.43 30.11 9.96
N ARG A 107 -36.08 28.94 10.50
CA ARG A 107 -34.77 28.65 11.11
C ARG A 107 -33.94 27.81 10.17
N THR A 108 -32.74 28.28 9.88
CA THR A 108 -31.77 27.61 9.02
C THR A 108 -30.50 27.24 9.79
N TYR A 109 -29.84 26.17 9.36
CA TYR A 109 -28.70 25.55 9.99
C TYR A 109 -27.66 25.19 8.92
N THR A 110 -26.39 25.42 9.22
CA THR A 110 -25.25 25.01 8.40
C THR A 110 -24.07 24.76 9.33
N PHE A 111 -23.01 24.10 8.88
CA PHE A 111 -21.90 23.72 9.74
C PHE A 111 -20.58 23.68 8.97
N GLU A 112 -19.47 23.89 9.67
CA GLU A 112 -18.11 23.85 9.13
C GLU A 112 -17.56 22.42 9.23
N VAL A 113 -17.03 21.87 8.13
CA VAL A 113 -16.46 20.52 8.05
C VAL A 113 -14.95 20.64 7.82
N ALA A 114 -14.16 19.86 8.54
CA ALA A 114 -12.70 19.90 8.44
C ALA A 114 -12.18 19.42 7.08
N GLU A 115 -11.02 19.98 6.68
CA GLU A 115 -10.22 19.64 5.50
C GLU A 115 -10.92 19.85 4.14
N TRP A 116 -11.99 19.10 3.88
CA TRP A 116 -12.61 19.00 2.56
C TRP A 116 -13.78 19.95 2.35
N HIS A 117 -14.30 20.54 3.45
CA HIS A 117 -15.33 21.58 3.39
C HIS A 117 -16.57 21.18 2.56
N THR A 118 -16.96 19.90 2.60
CA THR A 118 -18.14 19.34 1.94
C THR A 118 -18.90 18.38 2.86
N TYR A 119 -20.17 18.12 2.55
CA TYR A 119 -20.99 17.11 3.22
C TYR A 119 -22.21 16.69 2.37
N LEU A 120 -22.70 15.46 2.55
CA LEU A 120 -23.93 15.01 1.89
C LEU A 120 -25.20 15.45 2.64
N VAL A 121 -26.13 16.04 1.90
CA VAL A 121 -27.50 16.38 2.33
C VAL A 121 -28.54 15.64 1.47
N ALA A 122 -29.71 15.32 2.01
CA ALA A 122 -30.74 14.62 1.24
C ALA A 122 -31.56 15.58 0.36
N GLY A 123 -31.68 15.25 -0.92
CA GLY A 123 -32.54 15.88 -1.93
C GLY A 123 -33.54 14.92 -2.57
N ASP A 124 -34.19 15.37 -3.64
CA ASP A 124 -35.34 14.66 -4.23
C ASP A 124 -34.96 13.44 -5.05
N GLU A 125 -33.75 13.45 -5.61
CA GLU A 125 -33.18 12.37 -6.42
C GLU A 125 -32.02 11.66 -5.69
N GLY A 126 -31.95 11.74 -4.36
CA GLY A 126 -30.93 11.08 -3.53
C GLY A 126 -30.06 12.04 -2.72
N TRP A 127 -28.80 11.68 -2.48
CA TRP A 127 -27.85 12.50 -1.72
C TRP A 127 -27.18 13.55 -2.62
N THR A 128 -27.25 14.82 -2.22
CA THR A 128 -26.61 15.96 -2.89
C THR A 128 -25.41 16.44 -2.07
N LEU A 129 -24.30 16.73 -2.74
CA LEU A 129 -23.10 17.26 -2.09
C LEU A 129 -23.23 18.78 -1.84
N ALA A 130 -23.25 19.18 -0.58
CA ALA A 130 -23.13 20.56 -0.14
C ALA A 130 -21.65 20.93 0.08
N HIS A 131 -21.32 22.22 -0.07
CA HIS A 131 -19.98 22.76 0.08
C HIS A 131 -20.00 24.01 0.99
N ASN A 132 -19.04 24.13 1.89
CA ASN A 132 -19.00 25.16 2.93
C ASN A 132 -18.42 26.50 2.44
N GLN A 133 -17.82 26.51 1.26
CA GLN A 133 -17.12 27.62 0.62
C GLN A 133 -17.31 27.50 -0.90
N GLU A 134 -16.88 28.50 -1.67
CA GLU A 134 -16.86 28.44 -3.14
C GLU A 134 -15.99 27.27 -3.59
N ALA A 135 -16.62 26.22 -4.12
CA ALA A 135 -15.94 24.99 -4.56
C ALA A 135 -14.83 25.31 -5.57
N ARG A 136 -13.73 24.54 -5.54
CA ARG A 136 -12.55 24.75 -6.39
C ARG A 136 -12.09 23.47 -7.05
N VAL A 137 -11.45 23.62 -8.20
CA VAL A 137 -10.88 22.55 -9.02
C VAL A 137 -9.38 22.77 -9.12
N THR A 138 -8.58 21.78 -8.72
CA THR A 138 -7.13 21.80 -8.96
C THR A 138 -6.82 21.56 -10.43
N TYR A 139 -5.93 22.38 -10.96
CA TYR A 139 -5.31 22.23 -12.28
C TYR A 139 -3.82 21.95 -12.12
N TYR A 140 -3.30 21.11 -13.01
CA TYR A 140 -1.90 20.69 -13.08
C TYR A 140 -1.27 21.19 -14.37
N ARG A 141 -0.04 21.69 -14.29
CA ARG A 141 0.76 22.13 -15.44
C ARG A 141 2.16 21.54 -15.38
N VAL A 142 2.53 20.78 -16.41
CA VAL A 142 3.92 20.35 -16.63
C VAL A 142 4.68 21.44 -17.37
N GLN A 143 5.77 21.94 -16.78
CA GLN A 143 6.63 22.98 -17.38
C GLN A 143 8.11 22.77 -17.01
N GLY A 144 9.02 23.33 -17.81
CA GLY A 144 10.46 23.04 -17.72
C GLY A 144 10.91 21.83 -18.54
N GLY A 145 12.17 21.41 -18.34
CA GLY A 145 12.84 20.36 -19.10
C GLY A 145 13.20 20.73 -20.55
N ASP A 146 13.85 19.81 -21.27
CA ASP A 146 14.39 19.99 -22.64
C ASP A 146 13.31 20.05 -23.76
N GLY A 147 12.12 20.55 -23.47
CA GLY A 147 10.96 20.53 -24.36
C GLY A 147 10.82 21.75 -25.29
N ARG A 148 10.03 21.59 -26.36
CA ARG A 148 9.65 22.68 -27.30
C ARG A 148 8.73 23.73 -26.62
N HIS A 149 8.38 24.80 -27.34
CA HIS A 149 7.60 25.97 -26.89
C HIS A 149 6.43 25.75 -25.91
N GLN A 150 5.75 24.59 -25.93
CA GLN A 150 4.68 24.23 -24.98
C GLN A 150 5.17 24.05 -23.53
N SER A 151 6.48 23.88 -23.34
CA SER A 151 7.16 23.53 -22.07
C SER A 151 7.69 24.75 -21.31
N LYS A 152 7.45 25.97 -21.81
CA LYS A 152 7.87 27.20 -21.13
C LYS A 152 7.32 27.25 -19.70
N PRO A 153 8.08 27.78 -18.72
CA PRO A 153 7.52 28.15 -17.44
C PRO A 153 6.56 29.32 -17.66
N LEU A 154 5.26 29.05 -17.63
CA LEU A 154 4.19 30.05 -17.81
C LEU A 154 3.43 30.32 -16.52
N VAL A 155 3.64 29.50 -15.49
CA VAL A 155 3.08 29.70 -14.14
C VAL A 155 4.25 29.91 -13.18
N SER A 156 4.29 31.06 -12.52
CA SER A 156 5.23 31.35 -11.44
C SER A 156 4.48 31.41 -10.11
N LEU A 157 5.17 31.03 -9.04
CA LEU A 157 4.65 31.00 -7.68
C LEU A 157 5.44 31.97 -6.81
N ASP A 158 4.73 32.73 -5.98
CA ASP A 158 5.29 33.59 -4.93
C ASP A 158 4.57 33.25 -3.62
N GLY A 159 5.19 32.36 -2.82
CA GLY A 159 4.47 31.61 -1.80
C GLY A 159 3.32 30.79 -2.42
N SER A 160 2.10 30.95 -1.91
CA SER A 160 0.87 30.33 -2.45
C SER A 160 0.22 31.13 -3.59
N ARG A 161 0.74 32.33 -3.91
CA ARG A 161 0.21 33.20 -4.97
C ARG A 161 0.59 32.68 -6.34
N VAL A 162 -0.40 32.56 -7.21
CA VAL A 162 -0.25 32.06 -8.58
C VAL A 162 -0.17 33.25 -9.55
N THR A 163 0.84 33.28 -10.41
CA THR A 163 0.91 34.22 -11.54
C THR A 163 1.00 33.44 -12.84
N ILE A 164 0.16 33.77 -13.82
CA ILE A 164 0.11 33.10 -15.12
C ILE A 164 0.47 34.09 -16.24
N GLU A 165 1.46 33.74 -17.06
CA GLU A 165 1.85 34.56 -18.22
C GLU A 165 0.71 34.69 -19.24
N HIS A 166 0.66 35.84 -19.94
CA HIS A 166 -0.35 36.15 -20.96
C HIS A 166 -0.08 35.42 -22.31
N ALA A 167 -0.04 34.10 -22.25
CA ALA A 167 0.24 33.17 -23.32
C ALA A 167 -0.87 32.12 -23.45
N THR A 168 -0.70 31.14 -24.34
CA THR A 168 -1.57 29.97 -24.41
C THR A 168 -1.15 28.97 -23.34
N LEU A 169 -2.06 28.59 -22.45
CA LEU A 169 -1.78 27.78 -21.27
C LEU A 169 -2.28 26.35 -21.47
N ASN A 170 -1.38 25.37 -21.40
CA ASN A 170 -1.75 23.95 -21.34
C ASN A 170 -1.85 23.51 -19.88
N VAL A 171 -2.95 22.87 -19.51
CA VAL A 171 -3.25 22.35 -18.17
C VAL A 171 -4.05 21.05 -18.25
N SER A 172 -3.98 20.23 -17.21
CA SER A 172 -4.85 19.08 -16.99
C SER A 172 -5.58 19.18 -15.65
N THR A 173 -6.70 18.49 -15.50
CA THR A 173 -7.47 18.39 -14.26
C THR A 173 -8.14 17.00 -14.15
N GLY A 174 -8.92 16.74 -13.11
CA GLY A 174 -9.54 15.45 -12.81
C GLY A 174 -8.58 14.37 -12.30
N SER A 175 -7.33 14.33 -12.76
CA SER A 175 -6.29 13.44 -12.21
C SER A 175 -4.86 13.97 -12.40
N LEU A 176 -3.93 13.40 -11.63
CA LEU A 176 -2.49 13.61 -11.79
C LEU A 176 -1.87 12.79 -12.92
N ASP A 177 -2.60 11.84 -13.52
CA ASP A 177 -2.05 10.85 -14.45
C ASP A 177 -1.60 11.46 -15.78
N HIS A 178 -2.29 12.49 -16.26
CA HIS A 178 -1.83 13.29 -17.38
C HIS A 178 -0.46 13.93 -17.12
N ALA A 179 -0.30 14.54 -15.93
CA ALA A 179 0.94 15.20 -15.53
C ALA A 179 2.07 14.17 -15.33
N ARG A 180 1.77 13.02 -14.70
CA ARG A 180 2.69 11.87 -14.55
C ARG A 180 3.20 11.37 -15.90
N HIS A 181 2.30 11.17 -16.87
CA HIS A 181 2.65 10.71 -18.21
C HIS A 181 3.64 11.65 -18.91
N PHE A 182 3.43 12.96 -18.83
CA PHE A 182 4.34 13.93 -19.43
C PHE A 182 5.63 14.15 -18.64
N LEU A 183 5.62 13.94 -17.32
CA LEU A 183 6.81 14.02 -16.47
C LEU A 183 7.82 12.90 -16.77
N GLN A 184 7.33 11.65 -16.91
CA GLN A 184 8.16 10.49 -17.31
C GLN A 184 8.91 10.72 -18.63
N ASN A 185 8.33 11.52 -19.53
CA ASN A 185 8.87 11.82 -20.86
C ASN A 185 9.71 13.11 -20.91
N ARG A 186 9.91 13.82 -19.80
CA ARG A 186 10.57 15.15 -19.75
C ARG A 186 11.49 15.29 -18.52
N PRO A 187 12.75 14.82 -18.60
CA PRO A 187 13.76 15.06 -17.56
C PRO A 187 13.91 16.57 -17.26
N GLY A 188 13.96 16.93 -15.98
CA GLY A 188 14.08 18.33 -15.54
C GLY A 188 12.81 19.18 -15.67
N ALA A 189 11.67 18.59 -16.02
CA ALA A 189 10.37 19.26 -15.90
C ALA A 189 9.80 19.15 -14.46
N GLN A 190 8.97 20.11 -14.08
CA GLN A 190 8.22 20.14 -12.81
C GLN A 190 6.72 20.16 -13.08
N VAL A 191 5.93 19.68 -12.13
CA VAL A 191 4.47 19.87 -12.12
C VAL A 191 4.14 21.03 -11.17
N VAL A 192 3.46 22.05 -11.69
CA VAL A 192 2.86 23.12 -10.88
C VAL A 192 1.36 22.84 -10.75
N ALA A 193 0.85 22.84 -9.53
CA ALA A 193 -0.58 22.69 -9.24
C ALA A 193 -1.13 24.00 -8.66
N PHE A 194 -2.38 24.33 -8.98
CA PHE A 194 -3.09 25.50 -8.46
C PHE A 194 -4.61 25.32 -8.57
N ASP A 195 -5.37 26.02 -7.74
CA ASP A 195 -6.81 25.80 -7.58
C ASP A 195 -7.62 26.97 -8.16
N VAL A 196 -8.60 26.66 -9.01
CA VAL A 196 -9.45 27.61 -9.75
C VAL A 196 -10.92 27.45 -9.28
N PRO A 197 -11.75 28.50 -9.20
CA PRO A 197 -13.15 28.34 -8.78
C PRO A 197 -13.94 27.40 -9.70
N LEU A 198 -14.84 26.60 -9.14
CA LEU A 198 -15.63 25.61 -9.88
C LEU A 198 -16.45 26.25 -10.99
N TRP A 199 -17.08 27.42 -10.76
CA TRP A 199 -17.82 28.13 -11.82
C TRP A 199 -16.96 28.48 -13.03
N LEU A 200 -15.67 28.77 -12.83
CA LEU A 200 -14.74 29.13 -13.91
C LEU A 200 -14.25 27.89 -14.65
N HIS A 201 -14.05 26.77 -13.94
CA HIS A 201 -13.86 25.45 -14.54
C HIS A 201 -15.07 25.06 -15.40
N GLU A 202 -16.28 25.07 -14.85
CA GLU A 202 -17.51 24.68 -15.54
C GLU A 202 -17.77 25.54 -16.78
N LYS A 203 -17.55 26.85 -16.68
CA LYS A 203 -17.65 27.78 -17.82
C LYS A 203 -16.61 27.47 -18.90
N MET A 204 -15.38 27.14 -18.51
CA MET A 204 -14.34 26.69 -19.44
C MET A 204 -14.75 25.38 -20.13
N VAL A 205 -15.25 24.39 -19.40
CA VAL A 205 -15.72 23.10 -19.99
C VAL A 205 -16.87 23.34 -20.96
N ALA A 206 -17.84 24.19 -20.61
CA ALA A 206 -18.99 24.49 -21.46
C ALA A 206 -18.63 25.25 -22.76
N GLU A 207 -17.59 26.10 -22.73
CA GLU A 207 -17.05 26.77 -23.92
C GLU A 207 -15.98 25.91 -24.66
N ALA A 208 -15.58 24.74 -24.14
CA ALA A 208 -14.47 23.94 -24.69
C ALA A 208 -14.83 23.15 -25.95
N ILE A 209 -13.92 23.14 -26.93
CA ILE A 209 -14.13 22.51 -28.24
C ILE A 209 -13.02 21.49 -28.53
N PRO A 210 -13.32 20.31 -29.12
CA PRO A 210 -12.30 19.34 -29.50
C PRO A 210 -11.20 19.92 -30.42
N GLN A 211 -9.96 19.48 -30.23
CA GLN A 211 -8.83 19.83 -31.11
C GLN A 211 -9.08 19.50 -32.59
N LEU A 212 -9.77 18.39 -32.87
CA LEU A 212 -10.18 18.01 -34.22
C LEU A 212 -11.26 18.99 -34.73
N GLY A 213 -11.00 19.65 -35.86
CA GLY A 213 -11.92 20.65 -36.41
C GLY A 213 -11.92 22.01 -35.70
N TYR A 214 -11.07 22.23 -34.68
CA TYR A 214 -11.05 23.47 -33.88
C TYR A 214 -11.01 24.79 -34.69
N ARG A 215 -10.33 24.80 -35.84
CA ARG A 215 -10.23 25.98 -36.74
C ARG A 215 -11.46 26.22 -37.63
N THR A 216 -12.29 25.20 -37.81
CA THR A 216 -13.44 25.19 -38.73
C THR A 216 -14.77 25.01 -37.99
N ASN A 217 -14.74 24.84 -36.66
CA ASN A 217 -15.95 24.70 -35.85
C ASN A 217 -16.74 26.03 -35.84
N PRO A 218 -18.04 26.01 -36.22
CA PRO A 218 -18.90 27.20 -36.21
C PRO A 218 -18.99 27.93 -34.86
N GLN A 219 -18.80 27.23 -33.74
CA GLN A 219 -18.82 27.77 -32.39
C GLN A 219 -17.51 28.51 -32.02
N ASN A 220 -16.49 28.49 -32.88
CA ASN A 220 -15.16 29.06 -32.61
C ASN A 220 -14.70 30.13 -33.61
N GLN A 221 -15.62 30.92 -34.18
CA GLN A 221 -15.26 31.97 -35.17
C GLN A 221 -14.20 32.97 -34.64
N GLY A 222 -14.22 33.25 -33.33
CA GLY A 222 -13.24 34.11 -32.66
C GLY A 222 -11.88 33.46 -32.36
N LYS A 223 -11.75 32.14 -32.52
CA LYS A 223 -10.54 31.33 -32.16
C LYS A 223 -10.13 31.45 -30.68
N THR A 224 -11.08 31.78 -29.81
CA THR A 224 -10.91 32.08 -28.38
C THR A 224 -11.50 31.04 -27.42
N ALA A 225 -12.17 30.01 -27.93
CA ALA A 225 -12.68 28.90 -27.13
C ALA A 225 -11.53 28.09 -26.48
N PRO A 226 -11.70 27.54 -25.26
CA PRO A 226 -10.81 26.50 -24.76
C PRO A 226 -10.78 25.31 -25.73
N LYS A 227 -9.66 24.59 -25.79
CA LYS A 227 -9.52 23.42 -26.66
C LYS A 227 -9.28 22.19 -25.83
N VAL A 228 -10.11 21.15 -25.99
CA VAL A 228 -9.84 19.82 -25.42
C VAL A 228 -8.72 19.17 -26.24
N VAL A 229 -7.64 18.79 -25.58
CA VAL A 229 -6.41 18.22 -26.18
C VAL A 229 -6.09 16.86 -25.56
N ASP A 230 -5.30 16.07 -26.29
CA ASP A 230 -4.79 14.76 -25.84
C ASP A 230 -5.85 13.78 -25.25
N PRO A 231 -7.06 13.64 -25.84
CA PRO A 231 -8.21 12.88 -25.28
C PRO A 231 -8.00 11.35 -25.25
N THR A 232 -6.80 10.87 -25.52
CA THR A 232 -6.39 9.45 -25.45
C THR A 232 -5.44 9.18 -24.28
N THR A 233 -5.19 10.20 -23.46
CA THR A 233 -4.39 10.12 -22.24
C THR A 233 -5.30 10.26 -21.00
N PRO A 234 -4.95 9.68 -19.84
CA PRO A 234 -5.77 9.83 -18.64
C PRO A 234 -5.87 11.28 -18.15
N GLY A 235 -7.02 11.67 -17.60
CA GLY A 235 -7.30 13.03 -17.11
C GLY A 235 -7.82 13.99 -18.19
N ASP A 236 -8.46 15.07 -17.77
CA ASP A 236 -9.05 16.07 -18.68
C ASP A 236 -8.05 17.16 -19.01
N SER A 237 -7.67 17.29 -20.28
CA SER A 237 -6.61 18.20 -20.73
C SER A 237 -7.08 19.28 -21.69
N TYR A 238 -6.60 20.50 -21.44
CA TYR A 238 -7.05 21.71 -22.10
C TYR A 238 -5.87 22.60 -22.55
N GLU A 239 -5.93 23.08 -23.79
CA GLU A 239 -5.16 24.22 -24.28
C GLU A 239 -6.04 25.47 -24.20
N LEU A 240 -5.67 26.40 -23.32
CA LEU A 240 -6.42 27.62 -23.01
C LEU A 240 -5.85 28.83 -23.78
N PRO A 241 -6.63 29.50 -24.65
CA PRO A 241 -6.22 30.76 -25.26
C PRO A 241 -5.97 31.87 -24.22
N LYS A 242 -5.25 32.92 -24.63
CA LYS A 242 -4.80 34.02 -23.75
C LYS A 242 -5.88 34.62 -22.82
N ARG A 243 -7.12 34.76 -23.31
CA ARG A 243 -8.28 35.23 -22.51
C ARG A 243 -8.52 34.35 -21.28
N TRP A 244 -8.45 33.04 -21.46
CA TRP A 244 -8.68 32.04 -20.42
C TRP A 244 -7.50 31.90 -19.48
N ALA A 245 -6.27 31.92 -20.01
CA ALA A 245 -5.07 31.98 -19.19
C ALA A 245 -5.08 33.21 -18.25
N ARG A 246 -5.57 34.36 -18.73
CA ARG A 246 -5.75 35.56 -17.91
C ARG A 246 -6.83 35.39 -16.83
N LEU A 247 -8.02 34.90 -17.18
CA LEU A 247 -9.08 34.60 -16.20
C LEU A 247 -8.61 33.59 -15.14
N PHE A 248 -7.85 32.58 -15.52
CA PHE A 248 -7.25 31.63 -14.58
C PHE A 248 -6.23 32.35 -13.68
N GLY A 249 -5.38 33.24 -14.21
CA GLY A 249 -4.46 34.04 -13.40
C GLY A 249 -5.14 35.05 -12.46
N GLU A 250 -6.30 35.57 -12.83
CA GLU A 250 -7.12 36.47 -12.01
C GLU A 250 -7.79 35.74 -10.83
N HIS A 251 -8.07 34.44 -10.95
CA HIS A 251 -8.85 33.67 -9.97
C HIS A 251 -8.10 32.48 -9.32
N ALA A 252 -6.89 32.13 -9.76
CA ALA A 252 -6.11 31.02 -9.23
C ALA A 252 -5.54 31.30 -7.83
N SER A 253 -5.46 30.26 -7.01
CA SER A 253 -4.91 30.30 -5.64
C SER A 253 -4.24 28.97 -5.29
N ASN A 254 -3.67 28.85 -4.08
CA ASN A 254 -3.07 27.63 -3.56
C ASN A 254 -2.02 26.99 -4.51
N GLY A 255 -1.16 27.85 -5.05
CA GLY A 255 -0.08 27.44 -5.94
C GLY A 255 0.98 26.61 -5.23
N ARG A 256 1.33 25.46 -5.80
CA ARG A 256 2.30 24.51 -5.23
C ARG A 256 3.08 23.77 -6.32
N VAL A 257 4.33 23.38 -6.05
CA VAL A 257 5.13 22.51 -6.93
C VAL A 257 5.06 21.08 -6.41
N LEU A 258 4.78 20.12 -7.28
CA LEU A 258 4.78 18.69 -6.95
C LEU A 258 6.08 18.07 -7.47
N SER A 259 6.82 17.40 -6.59
CA SER A 259 8.08 16.72 -6.92
C SER A 259 7.83 15.42 -7.68
N ALA A 260 8.80 15.00 -8.49
CA ALA A 260 8.67 13.79 -9.30
C ALA A 260 8.59 12.49 -8.49
N GLU A 261 9.23 12.45 -7.31
CA GLU A 261 9.22 11.29 -6.42
C GLU A 261 7.85 11.04 -5.77
N ALA A 262 7.10 12.10 -5.45
CA ALA A 262 5.78 11.98 -4.81
C ALA A 262 4.69 11.38 -5.72
N LEU A 263 4.96 11.25 -7.03
CA LEU A 263 3.91 11.04 -8.04
C LEU A 263 3.87 9.65 -8.67
N LEU A 264 4.71 8.66 -8.32
CA LEU A 264 4.88 7.44 -9.15
C LEU A 264 4.53 6.07 -8.49
N GLY A 265 3.72 6.04 -7.43
CA GLY A 265 3.24 4.79 -6.77
C GLY A 265 2.02 4.10 -7.42
N PHE A 266 1.87 2.77 -7.28
CA PHE A 266 0.96 1.87 -8.04
C PHE A 266 -0.08 1.08 -7.18
N ALA A 267 -1.20 0.65 -7.78
CA ALA A 267 -2.22 -0.27 -7.19
C ALA A 267 -3.00 -1.13 -8.23
N PRO A 268 -3.57 -2.32 -7.88
CA PRO A 268 -4.44 -3.15 -8.77
C PRO A 268 -5.85 -3.53 -8.22
N ARG A 269 -6.76 -4.08 -9.08
CA ARG A 269 -8.21 -4.34 -8.86
C ARG A 269 -8.62 -5.82 -8.55
N GLY A 270 -9.86 -6.06 -8.08
CA GLY A 270 -10.41 -7.35 -7.58
C GLY A 270 -11.41 -8.13 -8.49
N ALA A 271 -12.14 -9.11 -7.93
CA ALA A 271 -13.03 -10.07 -8.64
C ALA A 271 -14.18 -10.70 -7.79
N GLU A 272 -15.20 -11.27 -8.45
CA GLU A 272 -16.55 -11.65 -7.94
C GLU A 272 -16.71 -13.02 -7.19
N VAL A 273 -17.88 -13.24 -6.56
CA VAL A 273 -18.28 -14.42 -5.76
C VAL A 273 -19.09 -15.47 -6.56
N SER A 274 -18.95 -16.77 -6.23
CA SER A 274 -19.56 -17.93 -6.91
C SER A 274 -20.89 -18.46 -6.32
N PRO A 275 -21.67 -19.29 -7.07
CA PRO A 275 -23.01 -19.75 -6.69
C PRO A 275 -23.05 -21.01 -5.79
N ALA A 276 -24.27 -21.45 -5.47
CA ALA A 276 -24.63 -22.45 -4.44
C ALA A 276 -23.94 -23.84 -4.53
N PRO A 277 -23.75 -24.52 -3.37
CA PRO A 277 -22.96 -25.76 -3.28
C PRO A 277 -23.56 -26.96 -4.04
N THR A 278 -22.69 -27.75 -4.66
CA THR A 278 -23.05 -28.94 -5.45
C THR A 278 -22.99 -30.24 -4.65
N ALA A 279 -23.54 -31.33 -5.19
CA ALA A 279 -23.40 -32.66 -4.57
C ALA A 279 -21.96 -33.18 -4.52
N ASP A 280 -21.05 -32.66 -5.36
CA ASP A 280 -19.62 -32.96 -5.28
C ASP A 280 -18.89 -32.08 -4.24
N TYR A 281 -19.36 -30.85 -3.98
CA TYR A 281 -18.90 -30.01 -2.86
C TYR A 281 -19.14 -30.70 -1.51
N GLU A 282 -20.36 -31.19 -1.25
CA GLU A 282 -20.66 -31.84 0.05
C GLU A 282 -19.83 -33.11 0.25
N ARG A 283 -19.50 -33.84 -0.83
CA ARG A 283 -18.53 -34.95 -0.77
C ARG A 283 -17.13 -34.46 -0.39
N ALA A 284 -16.65 -33.37 -0.97
CA ALA A 284 -15.36 -32.77 -0.62
C ALA A 284 -15.32 -32.29 0.84
N ARG A 285 -16.41 -31.66 1.32
CA ARG A 285 -16.56 -31.18 2.70
C ARG A 285 -16.45 -32.32 3.72
N VAL A 286 -17.25 -33.38 3.55
CA VAL A 286 -17.26 -34.55 4.44
C VAL A 286 -15.92 -35.30 4.40
N ALA A 287 -15.30 -35.44 3.22
CA ALA A 287 -13.98 -36.06 3.10
C ALA A 287 -12.89 -35.25 3.81
N ALA A 288 -12.90 -33.92 3.67
CA ALA A 288 -11.93 -33.05 4.35
C ALA A 288 -12.03 -33.18 5.88
N GLU A 289 -13.24 -33.21 6.43
CA GLU A 289 -13.48 -33.42 7.87
C GLU A 289 -12.96 -34.77 8.36
N ALA A 290 -13.24 -35.87 7.64
CA ALA A 290 -12.81 -37.22 8.00
C ALA A 290 -11.28 -37.40 7.88
N LEU A 291 -10.67 -36.88 6.82
CA LEU A 291 -9.22 -36.93 6.61
C LEU A 291 -8.48 -36.09 7.65
N PHE A 292 -8.97 -34.89 7.96
CA PHE A 292 -8.37 -34.03 8.98
C PHE A 292 -8.35 -34.71 10.36
N ALA A 293 -9.47 -35.35 10.75
CA ALA A 293 -9.55 -36.12 11.99
C ALA A 293 -8.52 -37.26 12.04
N THR A 294 -8.29 -37.95 10.92
CA THR A 294 -7.30 -39.03 10.80
C THR A 294 -5.86 -38.50 10.89
N LEU A 295 -5.54 -37.47 10.09
CA LEU A 295 -4.19 -36.90 9.95
C LEU A 295 -3.70 -36.17 11.21
N LYS A 296 -4.62 -35.59 12.00
CA LYS A 296 -4.27 -34.98 13.28
C LYS A 296 -4.01 -36.04 14.37
N GLY A 297 -4.70 -37.18 14.31
CA GLY A 297 -4.49 -38.33 15.21
C GLY A 297 -3.12 -39.00 15.01
N ALA A 298 -2.66 -39.07 13.76
CA ALA A 298 -1.32 -39.54 13.38
C ALA A 298 -0.17 -38.57 13.76
N GLY A 299 -0.49 -37.37 14.26
CA GLY A 299 0.49 -36.35 14.61
C GLY A 299 1.06 -36.45 16.04
N PRO A 300 2.13 -35.68 16.33
CA PRO A 300 2.58 -35.43 17.71
C PRO A 300 1.44 -34.84 18.55
N ALA A 301 1.48 -35.08 19.87
CA ALA A 301 0.39 -34.73 20.80
C ALA A 301 -0.18 -33.30 20.65
N PRO A 302 0.61 -32.23 20.40
CA PRO A 302 0.08 -30.88 20.18
C PRO A 302 -0.91 -30.73 19.02
N LEU A 303 -0.91 -31.62 18.03
CA LEU A 303 -1.81 -31.50 16.87
C LEU A 303 -3.15 -32.21 17.08
N ARG A 304 -3.32 -33.00 18.14
CA ARG A 304 -4.58 -33.73 18.41
C ARG A 304 -5.75 -32.78 18.68
N ASP A 305 -5.47 -31.64 19.30
CA ASP A 305 -6.46 -30.59 19.60
C ASP A 305 -6.78 -29.69 18.41
N ALA A 306 -6.10 -29.88 17.26
CA ALA A 306 -6.32 -29.08 16.06
C ALA A 306 -7.76 -29.20 15.55
N ARG A 307 -8.27 -28.11 14.97
CA ARG A 307 -9.63 -28.01 14.41
C ARG A 307 -9.58 -27.67 12.92
N LEU A 308 -10.56 -28.16 12.17
CA LEU A 308 -10.81 -27.74 10.80
C LEU A 308 -11.92 -26.69 10.82
N VAL A 309 -11.75 -25.61 10.07
CA VAL A 309 -12.75 -24.56 9.83
C VAL A 309 -12.95 -24.47 8.32
N ILE A 310 -14.20 -24.47 7.87
CA ILE A 310 -14.53 -24.34 6.45
C ILE A 310 -15.11 -22.94 6.24
N GLU A 311 -14.34 -22.09 5.55
CA GLU A 311 -14.64 -20.66 5.39
C GLU A 311 -15.44 -20.42 4.10
N PRO A 312 -16.61 -19.75 4.15
CA PRO A 312 -17.36 -19.39 2.96
C PRO A 312 -16.59 -18.33 2.16
N SER A 313 -15.85 -18.79 1.15
CA SER A 313 -14.98 -17.94 0.34
C SER A 313 -14.80 -18.56 -1.06
N PRO A 314 -14.98 -17.78 -2.15
CA PRO A 314 -14.78 -18.25 -3.51
C PRO A 314 -13.31 -18.43 -3.88
N ALA A 315 -12.38 -17.90 -3.06
CA ALA A 315 -10.95 -18.12 -3.25
C ALA A 315 -10.63 -19.62 -3.14
N VAL A 316 -9.58 -20.07 -3.83
CA VAL A 316 -9.07 -21.44 -3.72
C VAL A 316 -7.88 -21.40 -2.75
N ASP A 317 -8.17 -21.41 -1.46
CA ASP A 317 -7.19 -21.13 -0.39
C ASP A 317 -7.28 -22.12 0.77
N VAL A 318 -6.15 -22.27 1.46
CA VAL A 318 -6.04 -23.01 2.72
C VAL A 318 -4.94 -22.39 3.57
N ARG A 319 -5.16 -22.31 4.88
CA ARG A 319 -4.21 -21.70 5.81
C ARG A 319 -4.28 -22.35 7.20
N ALA A 320 -3.13 -22.74 7.74
CA ALA A 320 -2.95 -22.97 9.16
C ALA A 320 -2.89 -21.64 9.95
N ASP A 321 -3.62 -21.58 11.08
CA ASP A 321 -3.48 -20.56 12.12
C ASP A 321 -2.87 -21.23 13.38
N PRO A 322 -1.56 -21.07 13.62
CA PRO A 322 -0.89 -21.68 14.77
C PRO A 322 -1.36 -21.14 16.14
N LEU A 323 -1.95 -19.94 16.20
CA LEU A 323 -2.43 -19.33 17.44
C LEU A 323 -3.79 -19.90 17.83
N ALA A 324 -4.71 -19.99 16.87
CA ALA A 324 -6.03 -20.58 17.07
C ALA A 324 -6.03 -22.14 17.01
N ARG A 325 -4.93 -22.74 16.53
CA ARG A 325 -4.75 -24.19 16.30
C ARG A 325 -5.79 -24.73 15.32
N THR A 326 -6.12 -23.92 14.31
CA THR A 326 -7.12 -24.20 13.28
C THR A 326 -6.46 -24.30 11.91
N VAL A 327 -6.93 -25.22 11.07
CA VAL A 327 -6.69 -25.16 9.62
C VAL A 327 -7.99 -24.67 8.98
N HIS A 328 -7.89 -23.60 8.22
CA HIS A 328 -9.00 -22.97 7.51
C HIS A 328 -8.94 -23.40 6.05
N VAL A 329 -10.02 -23.98 5.52
CA VAL A 329 -10.18 -24.41 4.13
C VAL A 329 -11.30 -23.58 3.51
N SER A 330 -11.05 -22.93 2.38
CA SER A 330 -12.12 -22.19 1.69
C SER A 330 -13.10 -23.13 0.98
N THR A 331 -14.35 -22.70 0.83
CA THR A 331 -15.34 -23.42 0.00
C THR A 331 -14.89 -23.53 -1.46
N GLY A 332 -14.25 -22.49 -2.01
CA GLY A 332 -13.69 -22.52 -3.36
C GLY A 332 -12.60 -23.59 -3.55
N LEU A 333 -11.80 -23.91 -2.52
CA LEU A 333 -10.84 -25.01 -2.60
C LEU A 333 -11.54 -26.38 -2.67
N LEU A 334 -12.59 -26.59 -1.87
CA LEU A 334 -13.39 -27.81 -1.92
C LEU A 334 -14.05 -27.97 -3.29
N ASP A 335 -14.61 -26.90 -3.87
CA ASP A 335 -15.16 -26.90 -5.23
C ASP A 335 -14.11 -27.16 -6.31
N ALA A 336 -12.90 -26.60 -6.18
CA ALA A 336 -11.80 -26.85 -7.11
C ALA A 336 -11.36 -28.31 -7.10
N VAL A 337 -11.22 -28.92 -5.91
CA VAL A 337 -10.93 -30.35 -5.73
C VAL A 337 -12.05 -31.21 -6.31
N ALA A 338 -13.30 -30.92 -5.93
CA ALA A 338 -14.52 -31.61 -6.39
C ALA A 338 -14.64 -31.60 -7.92
N THR A 339 -14.53 -30.42 -8.53
CA THR A 339 -14.57 -30.23 -9.99
C THR A 339 -13.45 -30.99 -10.70
N ARG A 340 -12.24 -31.00 -10.12
CA ARG A 340 -11.09 -31.71 -10.68
C ARG A 340 -11.25 -33.23 -10.58
N ALA A 341 -11.79 -33.73 -9.46
CA ALA A 341 -12.13 -35.14 -9.26
C ALA A 341 -13.26 -35.60 -10.19
N GLY A 342 -14.27 -34.76 -10.44
CA GLY A 342 -15.37 -35.04 -11.37
C GLY A 342 -14.95 -35.38 -12.81
N ARG A 343 -13.76 -34.92 -13.24
CA ARG A 343 -13.15 -35.26 -14.53
C ARG A 343 -12.60 -36.69 -14.61
N SER A 344 -12.44 -37.37 -13.47
CA SER A 344 -12.05 -38.78 -13.39
C SER A 344 -13.26 -39.70 -13.60
N PRO A 345 -13.07 -40.96 -14.07
CA PRO A 345 -14.13 -41.96 -14.13
C PRO A 345 -14.80 -42.13 -12.77
N SER A 346 -16.12 -42.32 -12.75
CA SER A 346 -16.95 -42.34 -11.52
C SER A 346 -16.37 -43.23 -10.40
N ALA A 347 -15.90 -44.43 -10.76
CA ALA A 347 -15.28 -45.39 -9.84
C ALA A 347 -14.03 -44.88 -9.09
N HIS A 348 -13.34 -43.85 -9.61
CA HIS A 348 -12.10 -43.33 -9.04
C HIS A 348 -12.26 -41.94 -8.37
N ARG A 349 -13.44 -41.31 -8.47
CA ARG A 349 -13.64 -39.92 -8.01
C ARG A 349 -13.36 -39.73 -6.52
N GLY A 350 -13.89 -40.63 -5.69
CA GLY A 350 -13.67 -40.61 -4.23
C GLY A 350 -12.19 -40.70 -3.90
N ALA A 351 -11.50 -41.75 -4.38
CA ALA A 351 -10.07 -41.93 -4.15
C ALA A 351 -9.23 -40.72 -4.58
N VAL A 352 -9.48 -40.16 -5.77
CA VAL A 352 -8.77 -38.97 -6.29
C VAL A 352 -8.98 -37.73 -5.40
N LEU A 353 -10.21 -37.53 -4.92
CA LEU A 353 -10.58 -36.45 -4.01
C LEU A 353 -9.93 -36.63 -2.64
N ASP A 354 -10.02 -37.83 -2.06
CA ASP A 354 -9.45 -38.15 -0.75
C ASP A 354 -7.93 -37.98 -0.75
N ARG A 355 -7.25 -38.50 -1.78
CA ARG A 355 -5.81 -38.38 -1.95
C ARG A 355 -5.36 -36.92 -2.06
N ALA A 356 -6.04 -36.11 -2.87
CA ALA A 356 -5.72 -34.69 -3.01
C ALA A 356 -5.90 -33.92 -1.69
N LEU A 357 -7.04 -34.08 -1.01
CA LEU A 357 -7.30 -33.45 0.29
C LEU A 357 -6.32 -33.93 1.36
N SER A 358 -5.95 -35.20 1.36
CA SER A 358 -5.04 -35.75 2.36
C SER A 358 -3.65 -35.10 2.31
N VAL A 359 -3.12 -34.83 1.10
CA VAL A 359 -1.84 -34.13 0.91
C VAL A 359 -1.93 -32.67 1.34
N ILE A 360 -3.01 -31.98 0.96
CA ILE A 360 -3.28 -30.58 1.33
C ILE A 360 -3.35 -30.43 2.85
N LEU A 361 -4.20 -31.21 3.52
CA LEU A 361 -4.44 -31.13 4.96
C LEU A 361 -3.23 -31.59 5.78
N ALA A 362 -2.48 -32.58 5.31
CA ALA A 362 -1.28 -33.04 5.99
C ALA A 362 -0.17 -31.96 5.99
N HIS A 363 -0.04 -31.21 4.90
CA HIS A 363 0.90 -30.09 4.77
C HIS A 363 0.56 -28.94 5.72
N GLU A 364 -0.70 -28.52 5.77
CA GLU A 364 -1.14 -27.45 6.68
C GLU A 364 -1.04 -27.85 8.16
N LEU A 365 -1.22 -29.14 8.49
CA LEU A 365 -0.96 -29.65 9.84
C LEU A 365 0.52 -29.58 10.25
N GLU A 366 1.47 -29.57 9.32
CA GLU A 366 2.88 -29.29 9.63
C GLU A 366 3.13 -27.81 9.93
N HIS A 367 2.49 -26.90 9.17
CA HIS A 367 2.52 -25.47 9.47
C HIS A 367 1.92 -25.16 10.83
N LEU A 368 0.82 -25.82 11.19
CA LEU A 368 0.22 -25.78 12.52
C LEU A 368 1.16 -26.34 13.62
N GLY A 369 2.04 -27.28 13.25
CA GLY A 369 3.09 -27.82 14.11
C GLY A 369 4.28 -26.88 14.33
N GLY A 370 4.29 -25.70 13.71
CA GLY A 370 5.38 -24.72 13.79
C GLY A 370 6.42 -24.81 12.68
N THR A 371 6.27 -25.74 11.73
CA THR A 371 7.16 -25.87 10.57
C THR A 371 6.91 -24.70 9.61
N LYS A 372 7.81 -23.71 9.53
CA LYS A 372 7.63 -22.56 8.62
C LYS A 372 8.10 -22.85 7.19
N ALA A 373 9.08 -23.73 7.01
CA ALA A 373 9.63 -24.03 5.69
C ALA A 373 8.82 -25.08 4.91
N GLU A 374 8.27 -24.68 3.77
CA GLU A 374 7.52 -25.51 2.81
C GLU A 374 8.05 -26.92 2.59
N ARG A 375 9.35 -27.09 2.30
CA ARG A 375 9.92 -28.42 2.03
C ARG A 375 9.99 -29.32 3.26
N ALA A 376 10.04 -28.73 4.45
CA ALA A 376 9.94 -29.47 5.70
C ALA A 376 8.47 -29.86 5.95
N ALA A 377 7.51 -28.98 5.64
CA ALA A 377 6.08 -29.29 5.67
C ALA A 377 5.70 -30.36 4.64
N ASP A 378 6.25 -30.33 3.43
CA ASP A 378 6.09 -31.38 2.40
C ASP A 378 6.59 -32.74 2.90
N ARG A 379 7.73 -32.77 3.59
CA ARG A 379 8.29 -34.00 4.17
C ARG A 379 7.45 -34.51 5.33
N GLY A 380 7.11 -33.65 6.29
CA GLY A 380 6.27 -33.99 7.43
C GLY A 380 4.88 -34.47 6.98
N ALA A 381 4.30 -33.86 5.95
CA ALA A 381 3.06 -34.30 5.33
C ALA A 381 3.15 -35.75 4.81
N VAL A 382 4.23 -36.12 4.13
CA VAL A 382 4.45 -37.51 3.66
C VAL A 382 4.63 -38.48 4.84
N GLU A 383 5.38 -38.08 5.86
CA GLU A 383 5.58 -38.91 7.07
C GLU A 383 4.26 -39.12 7.83
N ARG A 384 3.45 -38.07 7.96
CA ARG A 384 2.10 -38.09 8.54
C ARG A 384 1.12 -38.93 7.72
N LEU A 385 1.16 -38.83 6.40
CA LEU A 385 0.35 -39.68 5.52
C LEU A 385 0.71 -41.16 5.71
N ARG A 386 2.00 -41.50 5.73
CA ARG A 386 2.44 -42.88 6.03
C ARG A 386 1.98 -43.34 7.42
N ALA A 387 2.09 -42.49 8.43
CA ALA A 387 1.63 -42.79 9.79
C ALA A 387 0.09 -42.98 9.87
N ALA A 388 -0.67 -42.33 8.99
CA ALA A 388 -2.10 -42.54 8.80
C ALA A 388 -2.45 -43.76 7.92
N GLY A 389 -1.45 -44.53 7.45
CA GLY A 389 -1.64 -45.70 6.58
C GLY A 389 -1.75 -45.37 5.08
N THR A 390 -1.53 -44.12 4.68
CA THR A 390 -1.70 -43.63 3.31
C THR A 390 -0.35 -43.40 2.65
N VAL A 391 -0.10 -44.01 1.49
CA VAL A 391 1.10 -43.71 0.68
C VAL A 391 0.66 -42.92 -0.56
N PRO A 392 0.99 -41.62 -0.67
CA PRO A 392 0.58 -40.83 -1.83
C PRO A 392 1.36 -41.25 -3.07
N GLU A 393 0.67 -41.50 -4.19
CA GLU A 393 1.30 -41.77 -5.47
C GLU A 393 1.81 -40.47 -6.11
N ALA A 394 2.76 -40.57 -7.04
CA ALA A 394 3.30 -39.41 -7.76
C ALA A 394 2.21 -38.61 -8.54
N GLY A 395 1.13 -39.28 -8.94
CA GLY A 395 -0.05 -38.64 -9.54
C GLY A 395 -0.83 -37.78 -8.55
N ASP A 396 -0.97 -38.25 -7.30
CA ASP A 396 -1.72 -37.60 -6.24
C ASP A 396 -0.99 -36.32 -5.78
N LEU A 397 0.33 -36.43 -5.57
CA LEU A 397 1.22 -35.32 -5.23
C LEU A 397 1.17 -34.23 -6.32
N ARG A 398 1.18 -34.65 -7.59
CA ARG A 398 1.04 -33.73 -8.72
C ARG A 398 -0.33 -33.05 -8.74
N LEU A 399 -1.41 -33.78 -8.45
CA LEU A 399 -2.75 -33.22 -8.42
C LEU A 399 -2.91 -32.16 -7.32
N ALA A 400 -2.46 -32.46 -6.10
CA ALA A 400 -2.47 -31.51 -4.99
C ALA A 400 -1.64 -30.25 -5.32
N LEU A 401 -0.44 -30.42 -5.88
CA LEU A 401 0.42 -29.30 -6.28
C LEU A 401 -0.12 -28.49 -7.46
N GLU A 402 -0.80 -29.13 -8.42
CA GLU A 402 -1.52 -28.43 -9.50
C GLU A 402 -2.70 -27.60 -8.96
N LEU A 403 -3.37 -28.04 -7.89
CA LEU A 403 -4.42 -27.27 -7.22
C LEU A 403 -3.84 -26.09 -6.43
N PHE A 404 -2.78 -26.30 -5.65
CA PHE A 404 -2.05 -25.21 -4.95
C PHE A 404 -1.49 -24.14 -5.90
N ALA A 405 -1.06 -24.52 -7.11
CA ALA A 405 -0.48 -23.59 -8.09
C ALA A 405 -1.48 -23.02 -9.11
N GLY A 406 -2.58 -23.74 -9.37
CA GLY A 406 -3.63 -23.37 -10.33
C GLY A 406 -4.74 -22.50 -9.75
N SER A 407 -4.82 -22.42 -8.42
CA SER A 407 -5.74 -21.61 -7.62
C SER A 407 -5.69 -20.09 -7.86
N GLN A 408 -4.56 -19.60 -8.38
CA GLN A 408 -4.24 -18.18 -8.40
C GLN A 408 -4.66 -17.51 -9.73
N PRO A 409 -5.66 -16.60 -9.73
CA PRO A 409 -6.21 -16.02 -10.94
C PRO A 409 -5.23 -15.09 -11.65
N THR A 410 -4.39 -14.34 -10.92
CA THR A 410 -3.41 -13.42 -11.50
C THR A 410 -1.99 -13.99 -11.57
N LEU A 411 -1.21 -13.44 -12.50
CA LEU A 411 0.21 -13.74 -12.64
C LEU A 411 1.02 -13.28 -11.40
N LEU A 412 0.61 -12.19 -10.75
CA LEU A 412 1.27 -11.67 -9.54
C LEU A 412 1.07 -12.62 -8.35
N GLU A 413 -0.12 -13.20 -8.21
CA GLU A 413 -0.41 -14.18 -7.16
C GLU A 413 0.32 -15.50 -7.39
N ARG A 414 0.46 -15.96 -8.64
CA ARG A 414 1.32 -17.12 -8.98
C ARG A 414 2.79 -16.89 -8.61
N ILE A 415 3.22 -15.63 -8.59
CA ILE A 415 4.58 -15.25 -8.23
C ILE A 415 4.74 -15.12 -6.70
N ARG A 416 3.73 -14.60 -6.00
CA ARG A 416 3.64 -14.68 -4.54
C ARG A 416 3.59 -16.14 -4.07
N SER A 417 2.84 -16.99 -4.77
CA SER A 417 2.77 -18.43 -4.50
C SER A 417 4.09 -19.14 -4.86
N PHE A 418 4.84 -18.69 -5.87
CA PHE A 418 6.21 -19.15 -6.11
C PHE A 418 7.17 -18.73 -4.98
N ALA A 419 7.05 -17.51 -4.45
CA ALA A 419 7.89 -17.04 -3.34
C ALA A 419 7.58 -17.77 -2.02
N ARG A 420 6.31 -18.12 -1.80
CA ARG A 420 5.83 -18.91 -0.66
C ARG A 420 6.19 -20.39 -0.85
N TYR A 421 5.53 -21.06 -1.80
CA TYR A 421 5.56 -22.51 -2.03
C TYR A 421 6.74 -23.01 -2.91
N GLY A 422 7.34 -22.17 -3.74
CA GLY A 422 8.36 -22.58 -4.73
C GLY A 422 7.78 -23.15 -6.03
N THR A 423 8.63 -23.73 -6.89
CA THR A 423 8.16 -24.34 -8.14
C THR A 423 7.42 -25.64 -7.91
N VAL A 424 6.33 -25.89 -8.65
CA VAL A 424 5.64 -27.19 -8.70
C VAL A 424 6.61 -28.34 -8.97
N ARG A 425 7.57 -28.16 -9.90
CA ARG A 425 8.61 -29.16 -10.18
C ARG A 425 9.55 -29.38 -8.99
N GLY A 426 9.92 -28.32 -8.26
CA GLY A 426 10.77 -28.40 -7.08
C GLY A 426 10.07 -29.05 -5.89
N ARG A 427 8.79 -28.75 -5.65
CA ARG A 427 7.96 -29.44 -4.65
C ARG A 427 7.75 -30.90 -5.05
N LEU A 428 7.44 -31.22 -6.31
CA LEU A 428 7.34 -32.61 -6.79
C LEU A 428 8.61 -33.42 -6.52
N VAL A 429 9.79 -32.85 -6.76
CA VAL A 429 11.06 -33.51 -6.44
C VAL A 429 11.26 -33.66 -4.93
N ALA A 430 10.91 -32.66 -4.11
CA ALA A 430 11.00 -32.76 -2.65
C ALA A 430 10.04 -33.81 -2.07
N PHE A 431 8.80 -33.84 -2.56
CA PHE A 431 7.78 -34.84 -2.22
C PHE A 431 8.18 -36.25 -2.67
N ASP A 432 8.72 -36.43 -3.88
CA ASP A 432 9.24 -37.73 -4.37
C ASP A 432 10.45 -38.19 -3.55
N GLN A 433 11.37 -37.29 -3.19
CA GLN A 433 12.49 -37.58 -2.28
C GLN A 433 12.00 -37.99 -0.89
N ALA A 434 11.04 -37.25 -0.31
CA ALA A 434 10.41 -37.60 0.96
C ALA A 434 9.66 -38.95 0.88
N ALA A 435 8.94 -39.21 -0.21
CA ALA A 435 8.22 -40.46 -0.48
C ALA A 435 9.16 -41.67 -0.65
N ARG A 436 10.42 -41.44 -1.03
CA ARG A 436 11.50 -42.45 -1.05
C ARG A 436 12.31 -42.53 0.26
N GLY A 437 12.07 -41.66 1.22
CA GLY A 437 12.83 -41.60 2.48
C GLY A 437 14.26 -41.06 2.32
N ALA A 438 14.52 -40.28 1.28
CA ALA A 438 15.84 -39.67 1.08
C ALA A 438 16.13 -38.62 2.18
N PRO A 439 17.30 -38.66 2.84
CA PRO A 439 17.63 -37.71 3.90
C PRO A 439 17.80 -36.28 3.37
N ASP A 440 17.44 -35.29 4.17
CA ASP A 440 17.79 -33.90 3.88
C ASP A 440 19.31 -33.71 4.08
N PRO A 441 20.09 -33.34 3.06
CA PRO A 441 21.52 -33.10 3.24
C PRO A 441 21.81 -31.94 4.21
N LEU A 442 20.80 -31.11 4.52
CA LEU A 442 20.91 -30.02 5.48
C LEU A 442 20.10 -30.24 6.77
N ALA A 443 19.56 -31.45 7.03
CA ALA A 443 18.79 -31.76 8.26
C ALA A 443 19.52 -31.31 9.53
N ASN A 444 20.79 -31.70 9.66
CA ASN A 444 21.63 -31.42 10.84
C ASN A 444 21.87 -29.93 11.08
N PHE A 445 21.62 -29.08 10.07
CA PHE A 445 21.81 -27.63 10.14
C PHE A 445 20.48 -26.86 10.16
N ARG A 446 19.33 -27.50 9.95
CA ARG A 446 18.02 -26.84 10.04
C ARG A 446 17.57 -26.70 11.50
N ARG A 447 16.96 -25.56 11.81
CA ARG A 447 16.17 -25.32 13.01
C ARG A 447 14.78 -25.97 12.85
N VAL A 448 14.01 -26.04 13.93
CA VAL A 448 12.64 -26.60 13.94
C VAL A 448 11.70 -25.82 13.00
N ASP A 449 11.88 -24.50 12.88
CA ASP A 449 11.16 -23.67 11.90
C ASP A 449 11.63 -23.85 10.44
N GLY A 450 12.72 -24.60 10.22
CA GLY A 450 13.29 -24.91 8.92
C GLY A 450 14.36 -23.94 8.40
N THR A 451 14.67 -22.85 9.10
CA THR A 451 15.81 -21.97 8.76
C THR A 451 17.15 -22.64 9.06
N LEU A 452 18.24 -22.24 8.38
CA LEU A 452 19.58 -22.80 8.62
C LEU A 452 20.32 -22.10 9.76
N ARG A 453 21.05 -22.91 10.56
CA ARG A 453 22.07 -22.45 11.51
C ARG A 453 23.36 -22.19 10.75
N TRP A 454 23.58 -20.93 10.37
CA TRP A 454 24.65 -20.55 9.44
C TRP A 454 26.06 -20.85 9.99
N GLY A 455 26.36 -20.47 11.23
CA GLY A 455 27.65 -20.77 11.87
C GLY A 455 28.01 -22.27 11.85
N PRO A 456 27.16 -23.17 12.39
CA PRO A 456 27.39 -24.62 12.32
C PRO A 456 27.50 -25.19 10.91
N MET A 457 26.69 -24.73 9.95
CA MET A 457 26.73 -25.20 8.56
C MET A 457 28.05 -24.82 7.86
N LEU A 458 28.50 -23.58 8.04
CA LEU A 458 29.74 -23.08 7.47
C LEU A 458 30.95 -23.74 8.13
N GLY A 459 30.94 -23.88 9.47
CA GLY A 459 31.99 -24.57 10.23
C GLY A 459 32.16 -26.05 9.84
N ALA A 460 31.06 -26.73 9.50
CA ALA A 460 31.08 -28.11 9.02
C ALA A 460 31.50 -28.27 7.55
N ARG A 461 31.78 -27.17 6.82
CA ARG A 461 32.09 -27.15 5.37
C ARG A 461 31.06 -27.84 4.47
N ALA A 462 29.83 -28.08 4.95
CA ALA A 462 28.79 -28.84 4.25
C ALA A 462 28.45 -28.28 2.85
N ILE A 463 28.64 -26.97 2.63
CA ILE A 463 28.48 -26.30 1.33
C ILE A 463 29.48 -26.77 0.27
N HIS A 464 30.70 -27.16 0.65
CA HIS A 464 31.76 -27.55 -0.30
C HIS A 464 31.59 -28.98 -0.84
N GLU A 465 30.95 -29.87 -0.08
CA GLU A 465 30.85 -31.30 -0.43
C GLU A 465 29.68 -31.59 -1.39
N THR A 466 28.64 -30.73 -1.43
CA THR A 466 27.39 -30.99 -2.17
C THR A 466 27.29 -30.31 -3.56
N ALA A 467 28.43 -29.99 -4.17
CA ALA A 467 28.65 -29.41 -5.51
C ALA A 467 28.60 -27.87 -5.67
N GLY A 468 29.60 -27.34 -6.39
CA GLY A 468 29.54 -26.04 -7.08
C GLY A 468 29.47 -24.80 -6.17
N ALA A 469 30.47 -24.62 -5.30
CA ALA A 469 30.51 -23.61 -4.23
C ALA A 469 30.00 -22.20 -4.60
N GLY A 470 30.32 -21.67 -5.79
CA GLY A 470 29.87 -20.34 -6.20
C GLY A 470 28.36 -20.21 -6.49
N LYS A 471 27.74 -21.23 -7.10
CA LYS A 471 26.32 -21.16 -7.52
C LYS A 471 25.36 -21.58 -6.42
N PHE A 472 25.75 -22.58 -5.60
CA PHE A 472 24.96 -23.03 -4.47
C PHE A 472 24.79 -21.92 -3.43
N THR A 473 25.87 -21.18 -3.13
CA THR A 473 25.89 -20.12 -2.11
C THR A 473 24.93 -18.98 -2.43
N LEU A 474 24.88 -18.47 -3.67
CA LEU A 474 23.96 -17.37 -4.03
C LEU A 474 22.49 -17.80 -4.03
N GLY A 475 22.19 -18.99 -4.56
CA GLY A 475 20.82 -19.53 -4.57
C GLY A 475 20.30 -19.85 -3.16
N LEU A 476 21.17 -20.37 -2.29
CA LEU A 476 20.87 -20.59 -0.88
C LEU A 476 20.72 -19.27 -0.12
N PHE A 477 21.58 -18.28 -0.39
CA PHE A 477 21.51 -16.93 0.19
C PHE A 477 20.17 -16.25 -0.09
N VAL A 478 19.73 -16.15 -1.35
CA VAL A 478 18.45 -15.47 -1.68
C VAL A 478 17.26 -16.18 -1.03
N LYS A 479 17.27 -17.51 -1.01
CA LYS A 479 16.22 -18.32 -0.40
C LYS A 479 16.15 -18.14 1.12
N GLU A 480 17.29 -18.24 1.81
CA GLU A 480 17.32 -18.15 3.27
C GLU A 480 17.21 -16.70 3.74
N LEU A 481 17.66 -15.69 2.96
CA LEU A 481 17.31 -14.27 3.18
C LEU A 481 15.78 -14.10 3.23
N THR A 482 15.06 -14.70 2.26
CA THR A 482 13.60 -14.65 2.23
C THR A 482 12.98 -15.30 3.47
N LEU A 483 13.48 -16.48 3.88
CA LEU A 483 12.99 -17.17 5.09
C LEU A 483 13.32 -16.39 6.37
N VAL A 484 14.51 -15.81 6.50
CA VAL A 484 14.94 -15.01 7.66
C VAL A 484 14.12 -13.73 7.75
N LEU A 485 13.90 -13.00 6.65
CA LEU A 485 13.01 -11.84 6.62
C LEU A 485 11.56 -12.21 7.02
N GLN A 486 11.06 -13.36 6.57
CA GLN A 486 9.74 -13.88 6.97
C GLN A 486 9.64 -14.22 8.47
N THR A 487 10.76 -14.37 9.20
CA THR A 487 10.70 -14.58 10.65
C THR A 487 10.37 -13.31 11.44
N GLY A 488 10.71 -12.13 10.91
CA GLY A 488 10.62 -10.85 11.63
C GLY A 488 11.55 -10.72 12.85
N ASP A 489 12.45 -11.67 13.06
CA ASP A 489 13.32 -11.78 14.24
C ASP A 489 14.66 -11.08 13.98
N GLU A 490 14.91 -9.98 14.71
CA GLU A 490 16.09 -9.12 14.55
C GLU A 490 17.40 -9.89 14.78
N ALA A 491 17.46 -10.73 15.82
CA ALA A 491 18.64 -11.54 16.12
C ALA A 491 18.95 -12.57 15.02
N ARG A 492 17.94 -13.05 14.29
CA ARG A 492 18.14 -13.94 13.13
C ARG A 492 18.60 -13.20 11.89
N MET A 493 18.12 -11.97 11.68
CA MET A 493 18.64 -11.11 10.62
C MET A 493 20.12 -10.80 10.87
N GLU A 494 20.50 -10.53 12.12
CA GLU A 494 21.89 -10.34 12.52
C GLU A 494 22.73 -11.62 12.34
N GLU A 495 22.31 -12.78 12.88
CA GLU A 495 23.02 -14.07 12.68
C GLU A 495 23.21 -14.41 11.19
N PHE A 496 22.21 -14.10 10.37
CA PHE A 496 22.27 -14.30 8.92
C PHE A 496 23.34 -13.41 8.27
N PHE A 497 23.30 -12.10 8.52
CA PHE A 497 24.28 -11.17 7.94
C PHE A 497 25.70 -11.36 8.49
N GLU A 498 25.85 -11.69 9.77
CA GLU A 498 27.13 -12.10 10.39
C GLU A 498 27.65 -13.39 9.75
N GLY A 499 26.80 -14.41 9.58
CA GLY A 499 27.17 -15.63 8.87
C GLY A 499 27.70 -15.36 7.46
N ILE A 500 27.14 -14.37 6.75
CA ILE A 500 27.59 -13.98 5.40
C ILE A 500 28.91 -13.21 5.41
N THR A 501 29.18 -12.34 6.42
CA THR A 501 30.47 -11.63 6.50
C THR A 501 31.66 -12.58 6.66
N HIS A 502 31.43 -13.80 7.16
CA HIS A 502 32.43 -14.87 7.25
C HIS A 502 32.54 -15.76 6.00
N THR A 503 31.92 -15.39 4.87
CA THR A 503 32.01 -16.11 3.59
C THR A 503 32.65 -15.28 2.49
N ASP A 504 33.16 -15.96 1.44
CA ASP A 504 33.65 -15.32 0.21
C ASP A 504 32.55 -14.58 -0.59
N PHE A 505 31.30 -14.55 -0.09
CA PHE A 505 30.18 -13.82 -0.70
C PHE A 505 30.54 -12.37 -1.02
N TRP A 506 31.17 -11.64 -0.10
CA TRP A 506 31.55 -10.24 -0.34
C TRP A 506 32.68 -10.08 -1.36
N ILE A 507 33.54 -11.09 -1.51
CA ILE A 507 34.57 -11.11 -2.56
C ILE A 507 33.90 -11.31 -3.92
N HIS A 508 33.01 -12.31 -4.05
CA HIS A 508 32.30 -12.56 -5.29
C HIS A 508 31.32 -11.44 -5.67
N TYR A 509 30.54 -10.93 -4.71
CA TYR A 509 29.64 -9.80 -4.90
C TYR A 509 30.39 -8.49 -5.17
N GLY A 510 31.51 -8.24 -4.49
CA GLY A 510 32.36 -7.07 -4.72
C GLY A 510 32.99 -7.08 -6.12
N VAL A 511 33.50 -8.23 -6.58
CA VAL A 511 33.99 -8.39 -7.96
C VAL A 511 32.85 -8.27 -8.96
N PHE A 512 31.68 -8.88 -8.71
CA PHE A 512 30.49 -8.75 -9.55
C PHE A 512 30.07 -7.28 -9.72
N ALA A 513 29.87 -6.55 -8.61
CA ALA A 513 29.43 -5.15 -8.62
C ALA A 513 30.46 -4.22 -9.25
N LYS A 514 31.76 -4.41 -8.96
CA LYS A 514 32.86 -3.66 -9.58
C LYS A 514 32.95 -3.92 -11.07
N SER A 515 32.80 -5.17 -11.52
CA SER A 515 32.81 -5.55 -12.93
C SER A 515 31.60 -5.02 -13.68
N ALA A 516 30.40 -5.09 -13.10
CA ALA A 516 29.18 -4.53 -13.68
C ALA A 516 29.31 -3.00 -13.89
N ARG A 517 29.77 -2.27 -12.86
CA ARG A 517 29.99 -0.82 -12.92
C ARG A 517 31.15 -0.42 -13.86
N SER A 518 32.18 -1.25 -13.98
CA SER A 518 33.29 -1.01 -14.93
C SER A 518 32.88 -1.27 -16.38
N ALA A 519 32.10 -2.33 -16.61
CA ALA A 519 31.51 -2.62 -17.92
C ALA A 519 30.58 -1.48 -18.35
N GLU A 520 29.77 -0.95 -17.45
CA GLU A 520 28.89 0.20 -17.71
C GLU A 520 29.66 1.44 -18.22
N LEU A 521 30.79 1.78 -17.58
CA LEU A 521 31.67 2.89 -17.97
C LEU A 521 32.36 2.67 -19.32
N LEU A 522 32.79 1.43 -19.61
CA LEU A 522 33.43 1.08 -20.88
C LEU A 522 32.40 1.01 -22.03
N TYR A 523 31.17 0.56 -21.75
CA TYR A 523 30.10 0.46 -22.73
C TYR A 523 29.68 1.84 -23.25
N GLY A 524 29.52 2.81 -22.34
CA GLY A 524 29.19 4.20 -22.69
C GLY A 524 30.23 4.89 -23.58
N ARG A 525 31.53 4.57 -23.42
CA ARG A 525 32.62 5.13 -24.25
C ARG A 525 32.72 4.49 -25.64
N SER A 526 32.39 3.21 -25.77
CA SER A 526 32.67 2.42 -26.98
C SER A 526 31.52 2.40 -27.99
N LEU A 527 30.28 2.20 -27.52
CA LEU A 527 29.12 1.92 -28.39
C LEU A 527 28.21 3.13 -28.67
N GLY A 528 28.33 4.21 -27.89
CA GLY A 528 27.60 5.47 -28.14
C GLY A 528 27.92 6.14 -29.48
N LYS A 529 28.96 5.68 -30.19
CA LYS A 529 29.33 6.12 -31.54
C LYS A 529 28.57 5.39 -32.67
N TYR A 530 27.96 4.24 -32.36
CA TYR A 530 27.46 3.29 -33.37
C TYR A 530 25.99 2.86 -33.19
N VAL A 531 25.35 3.21 -32.07
CA VAL A 531 23.95 2.85 -31.78
C VAL A 531 23.16 4.08 -31.34
N LYS A 532 21.92 4.26 -31.84
CA LYS A 532 21.06 5.41 -31.48
C LYS A 532 20.77 5.41 -29.97
N ASN A 533 21.13 6.51 -29.29
CA ASN A 533 21.14 6.67 -27.82
C ASN A 533 19.90 6.13 -27.06
N ARG A 534 18.69 6.22 -27.64
CA ARG A 534 17.46 5.78 -26.96
C ARG A 534 17.35 4.26 -26.78
N PHE A 535 17.99 3.46 -27.63
CA PHE A 535 17.98 2.00 -27.52
C PHE A 535 19.11 1.46 -26.62
N ALA A 536 20.23 2.20 -26.53
CA ALA A 536 21.41 1.77 -25.79
C ALA A 536 21.32 2.00 -24.27
N ASN A 537 20.61 3.03 -23.81
CA ASN A 537 20.78 3.56 -22.45
C ASN A 537 20.02 2.83 -21.32
N GLY A 538 18.99 2.04 -21.61
CA GLY A 538 18.23 1.28 -20.61
C GLY A 538 18.62 -0.19 -20.56
N LEU A 539 17.81 -1.03 -21.20
CA LEU A 539 17.90 -2.49 -21.18
C LEU A 539 19.28 -3.02 -21.60
N LEU A 540 19.85 -2.53 -22.70
CA LEU A 540 21.09 -3.10 -23.25
C LEU A 540 22.31 -2.81 -22.35
N ARG A 541 22.33 -1.65 -21.68
CA ARG A 541 23.36 -1.27 -20.70
C ARG A 541 23.30 -2.11 -19.43
N GLN A 542 22.11 -2.28 -18.85
CA GLN A 542 21.91 -3.12 -17.65
C GLN A 542 22.24 -4.59 -17.93
N ASN A 543 21.77 -5.13 -19.06
CA ASN A 543 21.98 -6.53 -19.42
C ASN A 543 23.46 -6.85 -19.70
N VAL A 544 24.21 -5.92 -20.31
CA VAL A 544 25.66 -6.09 -20.51
C VAL A 544 26.44 -5.91 -19.21
N ALA A 545 26.04 -5.00 -18.32
CA ALA A 545 26.66 -4.86 -17.00
C ALA A 545 26.48 -6.15 -16.16
N LEU A 546 25.27 -6.73 -16.14
CA LEU A 546 24.98 -8.02 -15.53
C LEU A 546 25.81 -9.16 -16.15
N ALA A 547 25.81 -9.28 -17.48
CA ALA A 547 26.56 -10.32 -18.18
C ALA A 547 28.08 -10.23 -17.91
N ALA A 548 28.65 -9.02 -17.91
CA ALA A 548 30.05 -8.80 -17.58
C ALA A 548 30.34 -9.08 -16.09
N GLY A 549 29.45 -8.69 -15.18
CA GLY A 549 29.53 -9.02 -13.75
C GLY A 549 29.61 -10.52 -13.47
N LEU A 550 28.94 -11.34 -14.28
CA LEU A 550 28.93 -12.81 -14.19
C LEU A 550 30.11 -13.48 -14.90
N ALA A 551 30.53 -12.95 -16.05
CA ALA A 551 31.60 -13.53 -16.87
C ALA A 551 33.00 -13.28 -16.29
N VAL A 552 33.26 -12.06 -15.80
CA VAL A 552 34.61 -11.65 -15.34
C VAL A 552 35.14 -12.50 -14.18
N PRO A 553 34.37 -12.85 -13.12
CA PRO A 553 34.84 -13.77 -12.09
C PRO A 553 35.27 -15.14 -12.63
N GLN A 554 34.50 -15.71 -13.57
CA GLN A 554 34.76 -17.02 -14.16
C GLN A 554 36.01 -17.01 -15.05
N LEU A 555 36.21 -15.93 -15.81
CA LEU A 555 37.41 -15.71 -16.63
C LEU A 555 38.67 -15.51 -15.77
N LEU A 556 38.58 -14.74 -14.68
CA LEU A 556 39.69 -14.55 -13.74
C LEU A 556 40.08 -15.83 -12.99
N GLN A 557 39.14 -16.76 -12.82
CA GLN A 557 39.38 -18.09 -12.24
C GLN A 557 39.80 -19.14 -13.28
N GLY A 558 39.98 -18.76 -14.56
CA GLY A 558 40.41 -19.66 -15.63
C GLY A 558 39.38 -20.73 -16.05
N GLY A 559 38.13 -20.61 -15.59
CA GLY A 559 37.09 -21.64 -15.69
C GLY A 559 35.82 -21.15 -16.38
N PHE A 560 35.93 -20.36 -17.45
CA PHE A 560 34.77 -19.87 -18.20
C PHE A 560 34.11 -21.00 -19.01
N ASP A 561 33.03 -21.56 -18.46
CA ASP A 561 32.13 -22.49 -19.14
C ASP A 561 30.93 -21.72 -19.74
N GLY A 562 30.82 -21.76 -21.07
CA GLY A 562 29.75 -21.10 -21.81
C GLY A 562 28.35 -21.66 -21.52
N GLU A 563 28.23 -22.94 -21.16
CA GLU A 563 26.94 -23.55 -20.79
C GLU A 563 26.51 -23.06 -19.40
N SER A 564 27.41 -23.11 -18.42
CA SER A 564 27.24 -22.49 -17.10
C SER A 564 26.87 -21.01 -17.17
N PHE A 565 27.52 -20.25 -18.06
CA PHE A 565 27.26 -18.84 -18.26
C PHE A 565 25.88 -18.60 -18.88
N ALA A 566 25.49 -19.35 -19.91
CA ALA A 566 24.17 -19.26 -20.53
C ALA A 566 23.04 -19.64 -19.54
N ILE A 567 23.23 -20.67 -18.72
CA ILE A 567 22.29 -21.04 -17.65
C ILE A 567 22.17 -19.90 -16.63
N SER A 568 23.29 -19.27 -16.23
CA SER A 568 23.29 -18.18 -15.25
C SER A 568 22.65 -16.90 -15.79
N LEU A 569 22.85 -16.55 -17.07
CA LEU A 569 22.14 -15.45 -17.73
C LEU A 569 20.63 -15.72 -17.83
N THR A 570 20.24 -16.97 -18.10
CA THR A 570 18.83 -17.37 -18.26
C THR A 570 18.10 -17.43 -16.90
N ALA A 571 18.81 -17.73 -15.82
CA ALA A 571 18.32 -17.69 -14.44
C ALA A 571 18.43 -16.30 -13.78
N LEU A 572 18.63 -15.26 -14.59
CA LEU A 572 18.63 -13.83 -14.22
C LEU A 572 17.77 -13.01 -15.19
N GLY A 573 16.74 -13.62 -15.80
CA GLY A 573 15.71 -12.95 -16.59
C GLY A 573 16.13 -12.40 -17.96
N LEU A 574 17.35 -12.68 -18.43
CA LEU A 574 17.84 -12.11 -19.69
C LEU A 574 17.26 -12.84 -20.91
N SER A 575 16.49 -12.08 -21.70
CA SER A 575 15.82 -12.53 -22.93
C SER A 575 16.74 -13.39 -23.81
N SER A 576 16.31 -14.61 -24.11
CA SER A 576 17.02 -15.53 -25.00
C SER A 576 17.26 -14.93 -26.39
N THR A 577 16.40 -14.00 -26.83
CA THR A 577 16.60 -13.23 -28.08
C THR A 577 17.72 -12.19 -27.94
N ALA A 578 17.86 -11.52 -26.80
CA ALA A 578 18.96 -10.59 -26.54
C ALA A 578 20.30 -11.32 -26.40
N VAL A 579 20.32 -12.46 -25.70
CA VAL A 579 21.50 -13.35 -25.64
C VAL A 579 21.84 -13.88 -27.05
N ARG A 580 20.85 -14.33 -27.83
CA ARG A 580 21.07 -14.81 -29.20
C ARG A 580 21.60 -13.72 -30.14
N LEU A 581 21.11 -12.48 -30.04
CA LEU A 581 21.60 -11.35 -30.82
C LEU A 581 23.01 -10.91 -30.39
N GLY A 582 23.33 -10.97 -29.09
CA GLY A 582 24.68 -10.73 -28.58
C GLY A 582 25.70 -11.79 -29.03
N VAL A 583 25.32 -13.06 -28.99
CA VAL A 583 26.15 -14.19 -29.44
C VAL A 583 26.27 -14.22 -30.97
N GLN A 584 25.25 -13.84 -31.73
CA GLN A 584 25.32 -13.68 -33.19
C GLN A 584 26.26 -12.55 -33.64
N GLY A 585 26.62 -11.62 -32.75
CA GLY A 585 27.66 -10.61 -33.00
C GLY A 585 29.11 -11.11 -32.86
N LEU A 586 29.31 -12.36 -32.40
CA LEU A 586 30.62 -12.94 -32.15
C LEU A 586 30.95 -14.04 -33.18
N THR A 587 31.72 -13.69 -34.21
CA THR A 587 31.99 -14.48 -35.42
C THR A 587 32.82 -15.77 -35.26
N TRP A 588 32.97 -16.29 -34.03
CA TRP A 588 33.90 -17.37 -33.68
C TRP A 588 33.26 -18.60 -33.02
N ILE A 589 31.93 -18.63 -32.82
CA ILE A 589 31.22 -19.77 -32.22
C ILE A 589 30.27 -20.41 -33.24
N LYS A 590 30.46 -21.71 -33.54
CA LYS A 590 29.57 -22.48 -34.42
C LYS A 590 28.19 -22.67 -33.75
N PRO A 591 27.08 -22.49 -34.49
CA PRO A 591 25.75 -22.63 -33.91
C PRO A 591 25.37 -24.09 -33.66
N ILE A 592 25.02 -24.42 -32.43
CA ILE A 592 24.33 -25.68 -32.08
C ILE A 592 22.87 -25.55 -32.52
N GLN A 593 22.40 -26.48 -33.35
CA GLN A 593 21.00 -26.55 -33.76
C GLN A 593 20.18 -27.34 -32.73
N LEU A 594 19.30 -26.65 -32.00
CA LEU A 594 18.22 -27.28 -31.23
C LEU A 594 16.87 -26.94 -31.85
N GLY A 595 16.03 -27.98 -31.99
CA GLY A 595 14.87 -27.98 -32.88
C GLY A 595 13.73 -27.05 -32.48
N THR A 596 13.02 -26.56 -33.49
CA THR A 596 11.89 -25.64 -33.34
C THR A 596 10.59 -26.38 -32.97
N SER A 597 10.08 -26.18 -31.74
CA SER A 597 8.67 -26.47 -31.42
C SER A 597 7.94 -25.20 -31.00
N ARG A 598 6.67 -25.03 -31.44
CA ARG A 598 5.91 -23.78 -31.21
C ARG A 598 5.53 -23.55 -29.73
N LEU A 599 5.58 -24.58 -28.89
CA LEU A 599 5.24 -24.51 -27.46
C LEU A 599 6.28 -23.75 -26.61
N ALA A 600 7.56 -23.75 -27.01
CA ALA A 600 8.62 -23.09 -26.24
C ALA A 600 8.46 -21.54 -26.15
N LYS A 601 7.74 -20.92 -27.10
CA LYS A 601 7.55 -19.46 -27.13
C LYS A 601 6.60 -18.92 -26.04
N VAL A 602 5.65 -19.73 -25.58
CA VAL A 602 4.70 -19.32 -24.52
C VAL A 602 5.32 -19.50 -23.13
N GLY A 603 6.07 -20.59 -22.93
CA GLY A 603 6.76 -20.85 -21.65
C GLY A 603 7.82 -19.79 -21.30
N GLY A 604 8.58 -19.30 -22.28
CA GLY A 604 9.62 -18.29 -22.05
C GLY A 604 9.08 -16.94 -21.57
N PHE A 605 7.94 -16.49 -22.11
CA PHE A 605 7.30 -15.23 -21.70
C PHE A 605 6.75 -15.31 -20.26
N LEU A 606 6.08 -16.41 -19.91
CA LEU A 606 5.54 -16.61 -18.56
C LEU A 606 6.64 -16.73 -17.50
N ALA A 607 7.77 -17.36 -17.82
CA ALA A 607 8.94 -17.39 -16.94
C ALA A 607 9.52 -15.98 -16.71
N GLN A 608 9.68 -15.19 -17.78
CA GLN A 608 10.30 -13.86 -17.70
C GLN A 608 9.48 -12.84 -16.90
N VAL A 609 8.14 -12.85 -17.03
CA VAL A 609 7.28 -12.01 -16.18
C VAL A 609 7.18 -12.56 -14.75
N GLY A 610 7.21 -13.89 -14.61
CA GLY A 610 7.33 -14.60 -13.34
C GLY A 610 8.51 -14.12 -12.48
N GLU A 611 9.69 -14.10 -13.10
CA GLU A 611 10.95 -13.71 -12.48
C GLU A 611 11.02 -12.21 -12.17
N THR A 612 10.53 -11.36 -13.07
CA THR A 612 10.51 -9.90 -12.87
C THR A 612 9.65 -9.50 -11.67
N ALA A 613 8.43 -10.04 -11.56
CA ALA A 613 7.58 -9.71 -10.42
C ALA A 613 8.02 -10.42 -9.12
N LEU A 614 8.83 -11.50 -9.19
CA LEU A 614 9.46 -12.07 -7.99
C LEU A 614 10.50 -11.11 -7.43
N VAL A 615 11.34 -10.52 -8.29
CA VAL A 615 12.30 -9.48 -7.90
C VAL A 615 11.57 -8.27 -7.31
N LEU A 616 10.45 -7.84 -7.91
CA LEU A 616 9.64 -6.74 -7.36
C LEU A 616 8.99 -7.10 -6.02
N TYR A 617 8.46 -8.32 -5.85
CA TYR A 617 7.87 -8.77 -4.59
C TYR A 617 8.91 -8.90 -3.47
N VAL A 618 10.10 -9.42 -3.79
CA VAL A 618 11.22 -9.51 -2.84
C VAL A 618 11.76 -8.12 -2.52
N ALA A 619 11.83 -7.20 -3.49
CA ALA A 619 12.19 -5.81 -3.25
C ALA A 619 11.19 -5.10 -2.33
N ASP A 620 9.88 -5.22 -2.58
CA ASP A 620 8.79 -4.69 -1.75
C ASP A 620 8.82 -5.27 -0.33
N ARG A 621 9.09 -6.59 -0.18
CA ARG A 621 9.26 -7.22 1.14
C ARG A 621 10.52 -6.79 1.88
N ILE A 622 11.64 -6.63 1.17
CA ILE A 622 12.87 -6.07 1.75
C ILE A 622 12.61 -4.62 2.16
N GLU A 623 11.99 -3.81 1.33
CA GLU A 623 11.71 -2.40 1.61
C GLU A 623 10.78 -2.23 2.82
N THR A 624 9.64 -2.91 2.83
CA THR A 624 8.67 -2.84 3.94
C THR A 624 9.21 -3.34 5.28
N THR A 625 10.21 -4.23 5.28
CA THR A 625 10.79 -4.81 6.52
C THR A 625 12.07 -4.09 6.95
N LEU A 626 12.96 -3.78 6.00
CA LEU A 626 14.29 -3.22 6.25
C LEU A 626 14.25 -1.69 6.41
N ARG A 627 13.38 -0.98 5.68
CA ARG A 627 13.30 0.51 5.75
C ARG A 627 12.92 0.99 7.16
N PRO A 628 11.94 0.42 7.88
CA PRO A 628 11.66 0.81 9.26
C PRO A 628 12.84 0.54 10.22
N ALA A 629 13.52 -0.60 10.08
CA ALA A 629 14.69 -0.93 10.91
C ALA A 629 15.87 0.02 10.67
N LEU A 630 16.14 0.38 9.40
CA LEU A 630 17.17 1.35 9.04
C LEU A 630 16.82 2.77 9.49
N ALA A 631 15.56 3.20 9.35
CA ALA A 631 15.08 4.48 9.86
C ALA A 631 15.24 4.57 11.38
N ARG A 632 14.81 3.53 12.12
CA ARG A 632 14.99 3.40 13.57
C ARG A 632 16.46 3.53 13.98
N ARG A 633 17.36 2.86 13.27
CA ARG A 633 18.82 2.92 13.52
C ARG A 633 19.40 4.31 13.23
N ALA A 634 18.95 4.97 12.16
CA ALA A 634 19.38 6.33 11.82
C ALA A 634 18.92 7.35 12.88
N LEU A 635 17.66 7.31 13.28
CA LEU A 635 17.10 8.19 14.31
C LEU A 635 17.77 7.98 15.68
N ARG A 636 18.06 6.74 16.07
CA ARG A 636 18.86 6.46 17.29
C ARG A 636 20.29 7.00 17.19
N ALA A 637 20.93 6.95 16.02
CA ALA A 637 22.25 7.54 15.81
C ALA A 637 22.20 9.08 15.89
N GLU A 638 21.11 9.70 15.43
CA GLU A 638 20.87 11.15 15.54
C GLU A 638 20.59 11.59 16.98
N LEU A 639 19.75 10.85 17.72
CA LEU A 639 19.55 11.03 19.17
C LEU A 639 20.89 11.02 19.93
N VAL A 640 21.71 10.00 19.66
CA VAL A 640 23.07 9.87 20.22
C VAL A 640 23.92 11.09 19.88
N ALA A 641 23.97 11.51 18.61
CA ALA A 641 24.80 12.63 18.18
C ALA A 641 24.36 13.96 18.79
N ALA A 642 23.05 14.22 18.86
CA ALA A 642 22.51 15.44 19.46
C ALA A 642 22.73 15.47 20.99
N ALA A 643 22.52 14.35 21.68
CA ALA A 643 22.80 14.24 23.11
C ALA A 643 24.28 14.38 23.45
N GLU A 644 25.19 13.75 22.69
CA GLU A 644 26.64 13.92 22.89
C GLU A 644 27.08 15.38 22.70
N ALA A 645 26.57 16.04 21.66
CA ALA A 645 26.90 17.45 21.40
C ALA A 645 26.39 18.37 22.52
N LEU A 646 25.13 18.20 22.96
CA LEU A 646 24.54 19.00 24.04
C LEU A 646 25.29 18.82 25.36
N LEU A 647 25.61 17.59 25.75
CA LEU A 647 26.36 17.29 26.98
C LEU A 647 27.82 17.77 26.89
N GLU A 648 28.44 17.74 25.72
CA GLU A 648 29.78 18.27 25.48
C GLU A 648 29.82 19.81 25.59
N ALA A 649 28.87 20.51 24.97
CA ALA A 649 28.74 21.96 25.11
C ALA A 649 28.48 22.36 26.57
N ALA A 650 27.58 21.64 27.26
CA ALA A 650 27.28 21.90 28.66
C ALA A 650 28.49 21.64 29.58
N ALA A 651 29.25 20.57 29.36
CA ALA A 651 30.45 20.29 30.13
C ALA A 651 31.55 21.36 29.96
N ARG A 652 31.63 21.99 28.78
CA ARG A 652 32.54 23.10 28.46
C ARG A 652 32.04 24.46 28.97
N GLY A 653 30.73 24.61 29.21
CA GLY A 653 30.10 25.88 29.56
C GLY A 653 29.87 26.82 28.37
N ASP A 654 29.66 26.23 27.18
CA ASP A 654 29.43 26.97 25.94
C ASP A 654 27.94 27.36 25.82
N THR A 655 27.56 28.46 26.46
CA THR A 655 26.18 28.94 26.50
C THR A 655 25.64 29.32 25.11
N GLU A 656 26.49 29.76 24.17
CA GLU A 656 26.07 30.13 22.81
C GLU A 656 25.72 28.88 22.00
N ALA A 657 26.61 27.87 21.96
CA ALA A 657 26.33 26.61 21.30
C ALA A 657 25.20 25.81 21.98
N GLN A 658 25.02 25.95 23.30
CA GLN A 658 23.96 25.24 24.04
C GLN A 658 22.57 25.50 23.46
N ALA A 659 22.22 26.74 23.11
CA ALA A 659 20.87 27.08 22.67
C ALA A 659 20.49 26.40 21.35
N GLU A 660 21.42 26.37 20.39
CA GLU A 660 21.26 25.65 19.12
C GLU A 660 21.18 24.13 19.36
N LEU A 661 22.11 23.58 20.15
CA LEU A 661 22.20 22.14 20.41
C LEU A 661 21.01 21.60 21.22
N LEU A 662 20.43 22.42 22.10
CA LEU A 662 19.19 22.12 22.83
C LEU A 662 18.01 22.02 21.87
N THR A 663 17.92 22.90 20.88
CA THR A 663 16.89 22.86 19.83
C THR A 663 17.03 21.58 19.01
N ARG A 664 18.24 21.29 18.52
CA ARG A 664 18.56 20.06 17.78
C ARG A 664 18.28 18.78 18.59
N HIS A 665 18.50 18.81 19.91
CA HIS A 665 18.19 17.68 20.78
C HIS A 665 16.68 17.42 20.88
N ALA A 666 15.88 18.47 21.03
CA ALA A 666 14.42 18.37 21.05
C ALA A 666 13.86 17.91 19.68
N GLU A 667 14.44 18.39 18.57
CA GLU A 667 14.09 17.94 17.22
C GLU A 667 14.38 16.45 17.01
N ALA A 668 15.54 15.95 17.45
CA ALA A 668 15.88 14.53 17.36
C ALA A 668 14.93 13.64 18.17
N TRP A 669 14.52 14.08 19.38
CA TRP A 669 13.50 13.38 20.18
C TRP A 669 12.12 13.45 19.56
N GLN A 670 11.75 14.56 18.92
CA GLN A 670 10.50 14.68 18.21
C GLN A 670 10.45 13.76 16.99
N ALA A 671 11.51 13.71 16.18
CA ALA A 671 11.63 12.79 15.05
C ALA A 671 11.56 11.31 15.48
N TRP A 672 12.19 10.94 16.63
CA TRP A 672 12.03 9.62 17.21
C TRP A 672 10.57 9.33 17.62
N ARG A 673 9.93 10.27 18.32
CA ARG A 673 8.53 10.17 18.75
C ARG A 673 7.53 10.04 17.62
N ASP A 674 7.79 10.70 16.49
CA ASP A 674 6.93 10.67 15.31
C ASP A 674 7.14 9.39 14.51
N HIS A 675 8.37 8.86 14.44
CA HIS A 675 8.64 7.54 13.88
C HIS A 675 7.90 6.40 14.61
N LEU A 676 7.67 6.52 15.92
CA LEU A 676 6.83 5.56 16.66
C LEU A 676 5.36 5.53 16.17
N PHE A 677 4.90 6.58 15.49
CA PHE A 677 3.57 6.65 14.87
C PHE A 677 3.54 6.23 13.40
N ASP A 678 4.67 5.97 12.73
CA ASP A 678 4.70 5.60 11.30
C ASP A 678 3.79 4.40 10.98
N GLU A 679 3.77 3.38 11.83
CA GLU A 679 2.88 2.22 11.65
C GLU A 679 1.38 2.58 11.83
N VAL A 680 1.06 3.54 12.70
CA VAL A 680 -0.32 4.05 12.90
C VAL A 680 -0.75 4.80 11.65
N TYR A 681 0.07 5.75 11.16
CA TYR A 681 -0.24 6.52 9.96
C TYR A 681 -0.31 5.64 8.71
N ALA A 682 0.55 4.63 8.59
CA ALA A 682 0.47 3.65 7.50
C ALA A 682 -0.84 2.84 7.55
N GLN A 683 -1.36 2.52 8.75
CA GLN A 683 -2.65 1.84 8.89
C GLN A 683 -3.83 2.77 8.57
N ASP A 684 -3.77 4.03 8.99
CA ASP A 684 -4.76 5.07 8.65
C ASP A 684 -4.79 5.27 7.10
N GLN A 685 -3.63 5.29 6.43
CA GLN A 685 -3.54 5.36 4.96
C GLN A 685 -4.12 4.13 4.24
N ARG A 686 -3.84 2.90 4.73
CA ARG A 686 -4.43 1.67 4.15
C ARG A 686 -5.95 1.65 4.26
N PHE A 687 -6.47 2.08 5.40
CA PHE A 687 -7.91 2.17 5.62
C PHE A 687 -8.56 3.19 4.68
N ASN A 688 -7.99 4.39 4.56
CA ASN A 688 -8.45 5.39 3.59
C ASN A 688 -8.42 4.85 2.15
N GLY A 689 -7.38 4.12 1.74
CA GLY A 689 -7.32 3.48 0.43
C GLY A 689 -8.44 2.45 0.20
N ARG A 690 -8.79 1.65 1.22
CA ARG A 690 -9.92 0.72 1.17
C ARG A 690 -11.27 1.44 1.10
N LEU A 691 -11.45 2.54 1.85
CA LEU A 691 -12.63 3.39 1.75
C LEU A 691 -12.79 3.99 0.34
N THR A 692 -11.70 4.41 -0.31
CA THR A 692 -11.75 4.89 -1.70
C THR A 692 -12.25 3.79 -2.64
N THR A 693 -11.71 2.56 -2.56
CA THR A 693 -12.16 1.44 -3.41
C THR A 693 -13.62 1.05 -3.14
N LEU A 694 -14.08 1.09 -1.90
CA LEU A 694 -15.50 0.85 -1.56
C LEU A 694 -16.41 1.97 -2.11
N ALA A 695 -15.97 3.23 -2.07
CA ALA A 695 -16.71 4.35 -2.64
C ALA A 695 -16.75 4.33 -4.18
N GLU A 696 -15.65 3.94 -4.83
CA GLU A 696 -15.60 3.67 -6.27
C GLU A 696 -16.59 2.56 -6.64
N SER A 697 -16.61 1.46 -5.87
CA SER A 697 -17.53 0.34 -6.08
C SER A 697 -19.00 0.74 -5.91
N ALA A 698 -19.33 1.53 -4.88
CA ALA A 698 -20.67 2.09 -4.68
C ALA A 698 -21.10 2.99 -5.86
N PHE A 699 -20.19 3.80 -6.38
CA PHE A 699 -20.46 4.65 -7.56
C PHE A 699 -20.66 3.82 -8.83
N GLU A 700 -19.85 2.78 -9.06
CA GLU A 700 -19.99 1.85 -10.20
C GLU A 700 -21.32 1.07 -10.14
N LEU A 701 -21.81 0.67 -8.96
CA LEU A 701 -23.13 0.02 -8.82
C LEU A 701 -24.28 0.93 -9.27
N GLU A 702 -24.27 2.19 -8.83
CA GLU A 702 -25.32 3.17 -9.12
C GLU A 702 -25.33 3.55 -10.62
N GLN A 703 -24.16 3.85 -11.21
CA GLN A 703 -24.06 4.07 -12.66
C GLN A 703 -24.46 2.82 -13.46
N GLY A 704 -24.02 1.64 -13.01
CA GLY A 704 -24.29 0.36 -13.65
C GLY A 704 -25.77 -0.03 -13.66
N ARG A 705 -26.64 0.58 -12.85
CA ARG A 705 -28.10 0.33 -12.84
C ARG A 705 -28.73 0.60 -14.21
N GLY A 706 -28.44 1.75 -14.81
CA GLY A 706 -28.99 2.17 -16.10
C GLY A 706 -28.53 1.27 -17.24
N GLU A 707 -27.23 0.94 -17.26
CA GLU A 707 -26.66 0.04 -18.25
C GLU A 707 -27.16 -1.41 -18.13
N ARG A 708 -27.33 -1.92 -16.90
CA ARG A 708 -27.91 -3.25 -16.65
C ARG A 708 -29.34 -3.32 -17.20
N LEU A 709 -30.18 -2.32 -16.94
CA LEU A 709 -31.53 -2.24 -17.53
C LEU A 709 -31.52 -2.17 -19.06
N ALA A 710 -30.61 -1.38 -19.65
CA ALA A 710 -30.51 -1.27 -21.11
C ALA A 710 -30.13 -2.63 -21.75
N ARG A 711 -29.05 -3.28 -21.28
CA ARG A 711 -28.59 -4.58 -21.79
C ARG A 711 -29.64 -5.68 -21.66
N LEU A 712 -30.42 -5.69 -20.58
CA LEU A 712 -31.48 -6.69 -20.38
C LEU A 712 -32.68 -6.50 -21.31
N ARG A 713 -33.02 -5.26 -21.68
CA ARG A 713 -34.13 -4.97 -22.61
C ARG A 713 -33.85 -5.49 -24.02
N ASP A 714 -32.58 -5.54 -24.43
CA ASP A 714 -32.16 -6.06 -25.75
C ASP A 714 -32.16 -7.60 -25.83
N HIS A 715 -32.26 -8.31 -24.69
CA HIS A 715 -32.22 -9.78 -24.62
C HIS A 715 -33.58 -10.39 -24.28
N ALA A 716 -34.50 -10.42 -25.25
CA ALA A 716 -35.89 -10.87 -25.10
C ALA A 716 -36.08 -12.22 -24.36
N GLY A 717 -35.24 -13.22 -24.60
CA GLY A 717 -35.32 -14.52 -23.92
C GLY A 717 -34.92 -14.46 -22.43
N LEU A 718 -33.87 -13.69 -22.11
CA LEU A 718 -33.42 -13.48 -20.73
C LEU A 718 -34.43 -12.61 -19.96
N ARG A 719 -34.99 -11.61 -20.65
CA ARG A 719 -36.06 -10.75 -20.15
C ARG A 719 -37.29 -11.57 -19.72
N ALA A 720 -37.81 -12.44 -20.59
CA ALA A 720 -39.01 -13.22 -20.28
C ALA A 720 -38.82 -14.14 -19.05
N MET A 721 -37.62 -14.69 -18.88
CA MET A 721 -37.23 -15.46 -17.69
C MET A 721 -37.22 -14.60 -16.43
N ILE A 722 -36.55 -13.44 -16.47
CA ILE A 722 -36.44 -12.51 -15.33
C ILE A 722 -37.80 -11.91 -14.95
N GLU A 723 -38.61 -11.50 -15.93
CA GLU A 723 -39.98 -11.00 -15.70
C GLU A 723 -40.89 -12.09 -15.11
N GLY A 724 -40.65 -13.38 -15.42
CA GLY A 724 -41.37 -14.51 -14.83
C GLY A 724 -41.02 -14.78 -13.36
N GLU A 725 -39.76 -14.61 -12.96
CA GLU A 725 -39.31 -14.83 -11.57
C GLU A 725 -39.48 -13.59 -10.66
N HIS A 726 -39.24 -12.39 -11.20
CA HIS A 726 -39.18 -11.14 -10.42
C HIS A 726 -40.30 -10.14 -10.76
N GLY A 727 -41.25 -10.50 -11.63
CA GLY A 727 -42.39 -9.67 -12.05
C GLY A 727 -42.04 -8.54 -13.02
N SER A 728 -40.83 -7.98 -12.96
CA SER A 728 -40.30 -7.00 -13.93
C SER A 728 -38.77 -6.97 -13.97
N LEU A 729 -38.20 -6.45 -15.06
CA LEU A 729 -36.76 -6.17 -15.15
C LEU A 729 -36.32 -5.18 -14.07
N GLU A 730 -37.13 -4.14 -13.81
CA GLU A 730 -36.89 -3.14 -12.77
C GLU A 730 -36.91 -3.76 -11.36
N GLY A 731 -37.79 -4.73 -11.12
CA GLY A 731 -37.84 -5.50 -9.86
C GLY A 731 -36.58 -6.35 -9.65
N TRP A 732 -36.10 -7.03 -10.68
CA TRP A 732 -34.83 -7.77 -10.63
C TRP A 732 -33.63 -6.85 -10.41
N VAL A 733 -33.53 -5.74 -11.15
CA VAL A 733 -32.41 -4.79 -10.98
C VAL A 733 -32.45 -4.15 -9.60
N ALA A 734 -33.62 -3.82 -9.05
CA ALA A 734 -33.74 -3.30 -7.68
C ALA A 734 -33.35 -4.35 -6.63
N ALA A 735 -33.79 -5.60 -6.78
CA ALA A 735 -33.41 -6.69 -5.88
C ALA A 735 -31.91 -6.98 -5.93
N ARG A 736 -31.29 -6.92 -7.12
CA ARG A 736 -29.85 -7.10 -7.28
C ARG A 736 -29.07 -5.92 -6.72
N GLN A 737 -29.52 -4.68 -6.95
CA GLN A 737 -28.92 -3.48 -6.37
C GLN A 737 -28.96 -3.53 -4.83
N ALA A 738 -30.08 -3.92 -4.22
CA ALA A 738 -30.16 -4.09 -2.77
C ALA A 738 -29.16 -5.13 -2.23
N ALA A 739 -29.00 -6.27 -2.92
CA ALA A 739 -28.01 -7.28 -2.52
C ALA A 739 -26.56 -6.84 -2.72
N ASP A 740 -26.26 -6.07 -3.77
CA ASP A 740 -24.95 -5.46 -3.99
C ASP A 740 -24.67 -4.37 -2.92
N GLU A 741 -25.68 -3.58 -2.53
CA GLU A 741 -25.63 -2.56 -1.47
C GLU A 741 -25.43 -3.18 -0.06
N ASP A 742 -26.16 -4.25 0.27
CA ASP A 742 -26.00 -5.01 1.52
C ASP A 742 -24.56 -5.57 1.63
N THR A 743 -24.01 -6.06 0.50
CA THR A 743 -22.63 -6.56 0.44
C THR A 743 -21.62 -5.45 0.72
N LEU A 744 -21.75 -4.28 0.07
CA LEU A 744 -20.90 -3.13 0.36
C LEU A 744 -21.06 -2.62 1.80
N GLY A 745 -22.27 -2.69 2.37
CA GLY A 745 -22.52 -2.35 3.77
C GLY A 745 -21.71 -3.22 4.73
N LEU A 746 -21.71 -4.54 4.51
CA LEU A 746 -20.92 -5.50 5.29
C LEU A 746 -19.41 -5.30 5.09
N GLU A 747 -18.94 -5.08 3.85
CA GLU A 747 -17.52 -4.82 3.58
C GLU A 747 -17.02 -3.52 4.21
N LEU A 748 -17.89 -2.50 4.28
CA LEU A 748 -17.62 -1.22 4.93
C LEU A 748 -17.56 -1.37 6.45
N GLU A 749 -18.53 -2.04 7.07
CA GLU A 749 -18.56 -2.34 8.51
C GLU A 749 -17.31 -3.13 8.91
N GLN A 750 -16.99 -4.21 8.18
CA GLN A 750 -15.77 -4.99 8.37
C GLN A 750 -14.50 -4.12 8.24
N ALA A 751 -14.44 -3.21 7.25
CA ALA A 751 -13.30 -2.31 7.09
C ALA A 751 -13.12 -1.36 8.30
N PHE A 752 -14.22 -0.84 8.85
CA PHE A 752 -14.20 0.00 10.06
C PHE A 752 -13.78 -0.78 11.31
N ASP A 753 -14.28 -2.00 11.49
CA ASP A 753 -13.93 -2.85 12.64
C ASP A 753 -12.47 -3.29 12.60
N GLU A 754 -12.00 -3.80 11.46
CA GLU A 754 -10.60 -4.19 11.26
C GLU A 754 -9.65 -3.00 11.44
N HIS A 755 -10.02 -1.82 10.94
CA HIS A 755 -9.25 -0.61 11.14
C HIS A 755 -9.21 -0.20 12.62
N THR A 756 -10.36 -0.17 13.30
CA THR A 756 -10.49 0.22 14.71
C THR A 756 -9.66 -0.71 15.60
N ALA A 757 -9.79 -2.03 15.41
CA ALA A 757 -9.03 -3.03 16.16
C ALA A 757 -7.51 -2.93 15.89
N SER A 758 -7.11 -2.81 14.62
CA SER A 758 -5.69 -2.69 14.23
C SER A 758 -5.06 -1.42 14.79
N ARG A 759 -5.76 -0.29 14.69
CA ARG A 759 -5.32 1.02 15.17
C ARG A 759 -5.24 1.07 16.69
N ALA A 760 -6.19 0.46 17.39
CA ALA A 760 -6.15 0.30 18.84
C ALA A 760 -4.94 -0.55 19.28
N ALA A 761 -4.66 -1.68 18.61
CA ALA A 761 -3.50 -2.52 18.89
C ALA A 761 -2.16 -1.79 18.61
N LEU A 762 -2.09 -0.99 17.54
CA LEU A 762 -0.96 -0.14 17.21
C LEU A 762 -0.70 0.92 18.31
N LEU A 763 -1.73 1.69 18.68
CA LEU A 763 -1.64 2.69 19.75
C LEU A 763 -1.32 2.05 21.11
N ALA A 764 -1.84 0.86 21.39
CA ALA A 764 -1.48 0.09 22.57
C ALA A 764 0.01 -0.29 22.58
N ARG A 765 0.62 -0.65 21.45
CA ARG A 765 2.08 -0.86 21.39
C ARG A 765 2.86 0.43 21.65
N VAL A 766 2.45 1.57 21.08
CA VAL A 766 3.13 2.86 21.26
C VAL A 766 3.05 3.39 22.70
N TYR A 767 1.91 3.22 23.38
CA TYR A 767 1.66 3.82 24.71
C TYR A 767 1.69 2.83 25.88
N ALA A 768 1.41 1.56 25.65
CA ALA A 768 1.38 0.49 26.66
C ALA A 768 2.45 -0.61 26.41
N GLY A 769 3.23 -0.51 25.34
CA GLY A 769 4.38 -1.37 25.09
C GLY A 769 5.44 -1.26 26.19
N GLU A 770 6.37 -2.22 26.19
CA GLU A 770 7.35 -2.40 27.27
C GLU A 770 8.07 -1.11 27.64
N ARG A 771 8.00 -0.77 28.92
CA ARG A 771 8.78 0.31 29.52
C ARG A 771 10.01 -0.29 30.17
N ARG A 772 11.17 0.32 29.97
CA ARG A 772 12.39 -0.05 30.70
C ARG A 772 12.15 0.14 32.20
N ALA A 773 12.61 -0.84 33.00
CA ALA A 773 12.43 -0.85 34.45
C ALA A 773 13.28 0.22 35.19
N SER A 774 14.32 0.74 34.53
CA SER A 774 15.21 1.77 35.07
C SER A 774 15.17 3.05 34.22
N PRO A 775 15.46 4.23 34.82
CA PRO A 775 15.75 5.45 34.07
C PRO A 775 16.80 5.22 32.97
N LEU A 776 16.73 5.99 31.87
CA LEU A 776 17.64 5.88 30.73
C LEU A 776 19.13 5.86 31.16
N LEU A 777 19.48 6.73 32.10
CA LEU A 777 20.85 6.95 32.56
C LEU A 777 21.06 6.42 33.99
N ALA A 778 20.32 5.36 34.36
CA ALA A 778 20.49 4.70 35.64
C ALA A 778 21.89 4.10 35.77
N GLY A 779 22.55 4.33 36.91
CA GLY A 779 23.95 3.95 37.12
C GLY A 779 24.96 4.95 36.56
N TRP A 780 24.55 6.03 35.89
CA TRP A 780 25.44 7.12 35.50
C TRP A 780 25.80 8.03 36.70
N THR A 781 26.38 7.44 37.73
CA THR A 781 26.75 8.11 38.99
C THR A 781 28.02 8.95 38.89
N GLU A 782 28.83 8.78 37.84
CA GLU A 782 30.09 9.49 37.66
C GLU A 782 29.90 10.98 37.24
N GLY A 783 28.69 11.39 36.86
CA GLY A 783 28.28 12.80 36.72
C GLY A 783 29.27 13.69 35.94
N ALA A 784 29.53 14.90 36.44
CA ALA A 784 30.44 15.86 35.80
C ALA A 784 31.88 15.37 35.61
N SER A 785 32.32 14.35 36.36
CA SER A 785 33.65 13.76 36.17
C SER A 785 33.75 12.98 34.86
N THR A 786 32.64 12.43 34.31
CA THR A 786 32.68 11.78 33.00
C THR A 786 33.06 12.75 31.89
N TRP A 787 32.45 13.94 31.83
CA TRP A 787 32.68 14.87 30.72
C TRP A 787 33.84 15.85 30.95
N ARG A 788 34.20 16.16 32.20
CA ARG A 788 35.34 17.04 32.53
C ARG A 788 36.62 16.30 32.93
N GLY A 789 36.57 14.97 33.07
CA GLY A 789 37.71 14.15 33.46
C GLY A 789 38.67 13.82 32.30
N PRO A 790 39.71 13.00 32.56
CA PRO A 790 40.63 12.48 31.54
C PRO A 790 39.91 11.82 30.35
N ALA A 791 40.53 11.85 29.18
CA ALA A 791 39.95 11.33 27.93
C ALA A 791 39.51 9.85 27.99
N THR A 792 40.09 9.04 28.87
CA THR A 792 39.68 7.66 29.14
C THR A 792 38.32 7.56 29.83
N ILE A 793 38.05 8.46 30.78
CA ILE A 793 36.79 8.58 31.52
C ILE A 793 35.71 9.21 30.61
N GLN A 794 36.06 10.24 29.83
CA GLN A 794 35.19 10.79 28.77
C GLN A 794 34.76 9.73 27.75
N ARG A 795 35.68 8.86 27.31
CA ARG A 795 35.35 7.77 26.38
C ARG A 795 34.37 6.76 26.98
N ARG A 796 34.47 6.46 28.29
CA ARG A 796 33.52 5.58 28.99
C ARG A 796 32.15 6.22 29.12
N GLY A 797 32.09 7.50 29.53
CA GLY A 797 30.82 8.24 29.62
C GLY A 797 30.07 8.29 28.28
N ARG A 798 30.78 8.60 27.18
CA ARG A 798 30.24 8.55 25.82
C ARG A 798 29.76 7.14 25.43
N ALA A 799 30.55 6.10 25.71
CA ALA A 799 30.15 4.72 25.41
C ALA A 799 28.86 4.30 26.16
N HIS A 800 28.74 4.65 27.45
CA HIS A 800 27.54 4.36 28.23
C HIS A 800 26.31 5.14 27.75
N LEU A 801 26.46 6.43 27.41
CA LEU A 801 25.38 7.23 26.81
C LEU A 801 24.91 6.65 25.47
N ARG A 802 25.85 6.19 24.62
CA ARG A 802 25.53 5.55 23.34
C ARG A 802 24.71 4.29 23.53
N ASP A 803 25.11 3.42 24.45
CA ASP A 803 24.41 2.18 24.78
C ASP A 803 22.98 2.45 25.32
N ALA A 804 22.86 3.42 26.23
CA ALA A 804 21.58 3.88 26.76
C ALA A 804 20.64 4.44 25.66
N LEU A 805 21.13 5.31 24.78
CA LEU A 805 20.31 5.89 23.71
C LEU A 805 20.08 4.93 22.53
N GLN A 806 20.96 3.95 22.30
CA GLN A 806 20.67 2.82 21.41
C GLN A 806 19.52 1.95 21.93
N THR A 807 19.26 1.98 23.24
CA THR A 807 18.10 1.35 23.90
C THR A 807 17.00 2.37 24.29
N ALA A 808 16.96 3.55 23.64
CA ALA A 808 15.88 4.53 23.78
C ALA A 808 14.50 3.88 23.54
N SER A 809 13.54 4.23 24.39
CA SER A 809 12.30 3.47 24.54
C SER A 809 11.40 3.56 23.30
N ALA A 810 10.73 2.45 22.97
CA ALA A 810 9.64 2.43 22.00
C ALA A 810 8.28 2.85 22.64
N ASN A 811 8.22 2.98 23.96
CA ASN A 811 7.06 3.53 24.65
C ASN A 811 7.11 5.07 24.63
N ARG A 812 6.15 5.72 23.95
CA ARG A 812 6.17 7.18 23.73
C ARG A 812 6.20 7.99 25.03
N LEU A 813 5.48 7.58 26.08
CA LEU A 813 5.52 8.30 27.36
C LEU A 813 6.93 8.25 27.97
N GLN A 814 7.59 7.09 27.90
CA GLN A 814 8.97 6.96 28.39
C GLN A 814 9.98 7.74 27.54
N THR A 815 9.72 8.06 26.27
CA THR A 815 10.64 8.93 25.50
C THR A 815 10.78 10.34 26.09
N TYR A 816 9.73 10.88 26.73
CA TYR A 816 9.82 12.16 27.44
C TYR A 816 10.61 12.03 28.76
N GLU A 817 10.49 10.89 29.46
CA GLU A 817 11.31 10.58 30.64
C GLU A 817 12.81 10.43 30.26
N ASP A 818 13.07 9.82 29.10
CA ASP A 818 14.40 9.62 28.52
C ASP A 818 15.05 10.96 28.12
N GLU A 819 14.29 11.83 27.43
CA GLU A 819 14.71 13.20 27.11
C GLU A 819 14.98 14.02 28.38
N GLY A 820 14.07 13.97 29.36
CA GLY A 820 14.23 14.63 30.66
C GLY A 820 15.51 14.19 31.40
N ALA A 821 15.87 12.90 31.33
CA ALA A 821 17.10 12.39 31.94
C ALA A 821 18.37 13.00 31.30
N VAL A 822 18.39 13.19 29.97
CA VAL A 822 19.52 13.84 29.27
C VAL A 822 19.58 15.34 29.60
N LEU A 823 18.44 16.03 29.61
CA LEU A 823 18.35 17.46 29.97
C LEU A 823 18.78 17.72 31.42
N SER A 824 18.33 16.89 32.36
CA SER A 824 18.71 16.99 33.78
C SER A 824 20.21 16.77 33.97
N ALA A 825 20.82 15.88 33.17
CA ALA A 825 22.27 15.68 33.21
C ALA A 825 23.03 16.85 32.58
N ALA A 826 22.60 17.39 31.43
CA ALA A 826 23.17 18.61 30.85
C ALA A 826 23.13 19.76 31.85
N ARG A 827 22.03 19.89 32.60
CA ARG A 827 21.85 20.89 33.67
C ARG A 827 22.81 20.68 34.84
N ALA A 828 23.13 19.43 35.18
CA ALA A 828 24.15 19.12 36.17
C ALA A 828 25.59 19.36 35.66
N LEU A 829 25.81 19.32 34.34
CA LEU A 829 27.10 19.58 33.71
C LEU A 829 27.42 21.07 33.51
N HIS A 830 26.40 21.94 33.32
CA HIS A 830 26.64 23.33 32.94
C HIS A 830 27.14 24.20 34.12
N PRO A 831 28.27 24.93 33.99
CA PRO A 831 28.79 25.79 35.07
C PRO A 831 27.96 27.06 35.28
N ASP A 832 27.55 27.73 34.20
CA ASP A 832 26.75 28.96 34.28
C ASP A 832 25.35 28.73 34.87
N ALA A 833 24.78 29.73 35.55
CA ALA A 833 23.47 29.66 36.18
C ALA A 833 22.31 29.88 35.19
N ALA A 834 22.43 30.83 34.26
CA ALA A 834 21.35 31.14 33.30
C ALA A 834 21.16 30.00 32.29
N ALA A 835 22.26 29.41 31.81
CA ALA A 835 22.24 28.21 30.98
C ALA A 835 21.59 27.00 31.69
N ARG A 836 21.80 26.84 33.01
CA ARG A 836 21.11 25.81 33.82
C ARG A 836 19.62 26.08 33.96
N GLU A 837 19.21 27.34 34.03
CA GLU A 837 17.80 27.75 34.05
C GLU A 837 17.11 27.45 32.71
N GLN A 838 17.79 27.73 31.58
CA GLN A 838 17.29 27.36 30.24
C GLN A 838 17.07 25.84 30.10
N LEU A 839 18.03 25.03 30.56
CA LEU A 839 17.90 23.57 30.57
C LEU A 839 16.80 23.09 31.52
N ALA A 840 16.64 23.72 32.69
CA ALA A 840 15.53 23.42 33.62
C ALA A 840 14.16 23.74 32.99
N ALA A 841 14.06 24.84 32.23
CA ALA A 841 12.85 25.22 31.52
C ALA A 841 12.54 24.24 30.37
N ALA A 842 13.55 23.68 29.71
CA ALA A 842 13.36 22.61 28.73
C ALA A 842 12.88 21.31 29.40
N GLU A 843 13.53 20.89 30.48
CA GLU A 843 13.14 19.73 31.29
C GLU A 843 11.69 19.84 31.81
N ALA A 844 11.28 21.05 32.24
CA ALA A 844 9.90 21.34 32.64
C ALA A 844 8.89 21.20 31.47
N ARG A 845 9.18 21.77 30.29
CA ARG A 845 8.32 21.61 29.09
C ARG A 845 8.19 20.14 28.67
N THR A 846 9.26 19.35 28.78
CA THR A 846 9.23 17.91 28.52
C THR A 846 8.32 17.19 29.52
N GLY A 847 8.33 17.58 30.80
CA GLY A 847 7.41 17.09 31.83
C GLY A 847 5.95 17.48 31.61
N GLU A 848 5.68 18.72 31.18
CA GLU A 848 4.33 19.19 30.82
C GLU A 848 3.76 18.40 29.63
N ALA A 849 4.58 18.16 28.60
CA ALA A 849 4.20 17.35 27.43
C ALA A 849 3.90 15.89 27.83
N LEU A 850 4.71 15.30 28.71
CA LEU A 850 4.46 13.97 29.28
C LEU A 850 3.13 13.91 30.06
N GLU A 851 2.83 14.94 30.88
CA GLU A 851 1.58 14.98 31.63
C GLU A 851 0.37 15.13 30.69
N PHE A 852 0.49 15.94 29.64
CA PHE A 852 -0.53 16.12 28.60
C PHE A 852 -0.81 14.83 27.83
N GLU A 853 0.22 14.18 27.25
CA GLU A 853 0.09 12.90 26.56
C GLU A 853 -0.47 11.82 27.50
N GLY A 854 -0.02 11.80 28.76
CA GLY A 854 -0.56 10.92 29.79
C GLY A 854 -2.05 11.15 30.09
N LYS A 855 -2.55 12.40 30.00
CA LYS A 855 -3.99 12.70 30.10
C LYS A 855 -4.74 12.18 28.87
N VAL A 856 -4.24 12.42 27.65
CA VAL A 856 -4.83 11.94 26.40
C VAL A 856 -5.00 10.41 26.40
N VAL A 857 -3.95 9.67 26.78
CA VAL A 857 -3.99 8.20 26.87
C VAL A 857 -4.99 7.71 27.92
N ARG A 858 -5.10 8.38 29.07
CA ARG A 858 -6.08 8.03 30.11
C ARG A 858 -7.52 8.26 29.63
N SER A 859 -7.81 9.39 28.98
CA SER A 859 -9.12 9.67 28.41
C SER A 859 -9.52 8.64 27.35
N ALA A 860 -8.61 8.33 26.41
CA ALA A 860 -8.85 7.33 25.37
C ALA A 860 -9.14 5.92 25.95
N ARG A 861 -8.47 5.53 27.05
CA ARG A 861 -8.76 4.26 27.74
C ARG A 861 -10.11 4.26 28.44
N LEU A 862 -10.54 5.38 29.04
CA LEU A 862 -11.85 5.50 29.67
C LEU A 862 -12.98 5.45 28.64
N GLU A 863 -12.81 6.09 27.48
CA GLU A 863 -13.76 5.98 26.36
C GLU A 863 -13.84 4.56 25.78
N ALA A 864 -12.72 3.84 25.73
CA ALA A 864 -12.69 2.45 25.27
C ALA A 864 -13.29 1.46 26.26
N ALA A 865 -13.25 1.76 27.57
CA ALA A 865 -13.82 0.91 28.63
C ALA A 865 -15.31 1.23 28.94
N GLY A 866 -15.85 2.30 28.36
CA GLY A 866 -17.27 2.70 28.49
C GLY A 866 -18.16 2.31 27.30
N ARG A 867 -17.61 1.56 26.33
CA ARG A 867 -18.32 0.91 25.23
C ARG A 867 -18.34 -0.60 25.47
#